data_AF-A0A5C7LF72-F1
#
_entry.id   AF-A0A5C7LF72-F1
#
_cell.length_a   1.000
_cell.length_b   1.000
_cell.length_c   1.000
_cell.angle_alpha   90.00
_cell.angle_beta   90.00
_cell.angle_gamma   90.00
#
_symmetry.space_group_name_H-M   'P 1'
#
loop_
_entity.id
_entity.type
_entity.pdbx_description
1 polymer ?
#
loop_
_entity_poly.entity_id
_entity_poly.type
_entity_poly.pdbx_seq_one_letter_code
_entity_poly.pdbx_strand_id
1 'polypeptide(L)'
;MTPIQRLLKLKPSLFSPSVVRGVTNPDGGLSSFSSDNGQYVVDSAIGETGSFRYDPIGSGIKSTQQLNVDWTAFENHVFFNSAEVKVNAAFNKIFDRYPFDGTRRETELFFDGMTGYENYVYTNLPKNKGYLFFSGSNPGDANGRGTFVTVKDSAGSSFPLLTRVPNGASRLDPTTSSISFEMQICVATGSNLNQIVFQKYNPALEQGFGCFLSQCSNPLTADLTFFVASGSVSTMSASLPLVKGVWTPVSFVWNRQSGNNRIFGYVSGSLVASSSQVTIRSLGITSASFILGSGSNITTPVFEPQQTFSGAIDEFRYWKKIIAPADMVLNQSGSVYAQPDLALYFKFNEPSGSSTNLVLDHSGQGMHGTLNSYALSTLRVRNIATGAYFGPSPMIYEDERKCPILFPDQTDVVSYRETLLDDATSYDSYNPNLIIKLVPKHFLTMGQEEDALETEEGGINTLEYGSEPNTARLGSTQSILSLLYLWAGFFDELKLFLDAFSTLRHVDYDSEDTVPDAFLMQLAKFYGLELPPLFNNSSINQFINGSNITPDIVNSENTLQYLQNQVWRRILVNANDILKSKGTVHGIKALLRAVGIEGDNIFRFREYGGPTQRTLTGLRETRNEVGAMLSFLSGGYIRSPELSGSRIEPGTPLPIGSFVYDSNGKPTDTTSRHDGLFTSGSWTFEAIYNFPGLPTTSSIQSLVRVMSTGSTADENVLLNLVATSGSGLTLVARPNSAKKATVLTMSLGVPTIMDGQPWNISFGRTRGDMIGQVSSSYFLRAGRNSLGVVAEVYTTSSLFDDNFNGNPANNLWQVRDGTGSVPFLAIGSGSNAIPTNTNFANENNLQIFTGRVGQIRWWTKALSVDEWSEHVRDYKSLGVSNPKVNFNFDTTVSGSFERLRGDWSTDQPTIQTTNAGTLEVFDFSQNNFHATGSRFPASSTIVLPQRFYYSFLSPSFDEGVTAEKV
;
A
#
# COMPACT_ATOMS: atom_id res chain seq x y z
N MET A 1 -3.09 5.17 -28.02
CA MET A 1 -3.67 5.09 -29.39
C MET A 1 -4.62 6.26 -29.57
N THR A 2 -4.61 6.93 -30.72
CA THR A 2 -5.58 8.01 -30.98
C THR A 2 -7.01 7.43 -31.08
N PRO A 3 -8.08 8.17 -30.74
CA PRO A 3 -9.47 7.67 -30.83
C PRO A 3 -9.81 7.07 -32.21
N ILE A 4 -9.25 7.66 -33.28
CA ILE A 4 -9.36 7.20 -34.67
C ILE A 4 -8.80 5.77 -34.85
N GLN A 5 -7.65 5.47 -34.25
CA GLN A 5 -7.01 4.15 -34.35
C GLN A 5 -7.81 3.07 -33.59
N ARG A 6 -8.58 3.45 -32.57
CA ARG A 6 -9.39 2.56 -31.73
C ARG A 6 -10.72 2.21 -32.41
N LEU A 7 -11.42 3.21 -32.95
CA LEU A 7 -12.66 3.02 -33.74
C LEU A 7 -12.47 2.10 -34.96
N LEU A 8 -11.33 2.21 -35.66
CA LEU A 8 -11.05 1.36 -36.83
C LEU A 8 -10.82 -0.12 -36.47
N LYS A 9 -10.52 -0.43 -35.21
CA LYS A 9 -10.25 -1.80 -34.72
C LYS A 9 -11.53 -2.55 -34.33
N LEU A 10 -12.62 -1.84 -34.03
CA LEU A 10 -13.88 -2.37 -33.51
C LEU A 10 -14.93 -2.61 -34.62
N LYS A 11 -14.60 -3.40 -35.65
CA LYS A 11 -15.62 -3.87 -36.60
C LYS A 11 -16.52 -4.92 -35.92
N PRO A 12 -17.86 -4.81 -35.99
CA PRO A 12 -18.74 -5.81 -35.41
C PRO A 12 -18.52 -7.16 -36.10
N SER A 13 -18.28 -8.20 -35.30
CA SER A 13 -18.32 -9.58 -35.79
C SER A 13 -19.78 -10.01 -35.94
N LEU A 14 -20.09 -10.73 -37.02
CA LEU A 14 -21.44 -11.20 -37.32
C LEU A 14 -21.92 -12.19 -36.26
N PHE A 15 -23.09 -11.90 -35.70
CA PHE A 15 -23.80 -12.72 -34.71
C PHE A 15 -24.02 -14.15 -35.22
N SER A 16 -23.57 -15.16 -34.48
CA SER A 16 -23.99 -16.55 -34.66
C SER A 16 -24.88 -16.96 -33.48
N PRO A 17 -26.16 -17.32 -33.70
CA PRO A 17 -27.05 -17.67 -32.59
C PRO A 17 -26.68 -19.06 -32.05
N SER A 18 -26.54 -19.18 -30.73
CA SER A 18 -26.56 -20.48 -30.05
C SER A 18 -27.84 -20.58 -29.22
N VAL A 19 -28.65 -21.59 -29.53
CA VAL A 19 -29.90 -21.89 -28.82
C VAL A 19 -29.55 -22.48 -27.46
N VAL A 20 -30.10 -21.90 -26.39
CA VAL A 20 -30.07 -22.49 -25.04
C VAL A 20 -31.47 -23.01 -24.72
N ARG A 21 -31.57 -24.33 -24.44
CA ARG A 21 -32.73 -24.93 -23.76
C ARG A 21 -32.39 -25.12 -22.29
N GLY A 22 -33.30 -24.71 -21.43
CA GLY A 22 -33.32 -25.12 -20.02
C GLY A 22 -33.34 -23.92 -19.07
N VAL A 23 -34.54 -23.47 -18.71
CA VAL A 23 -34.76 -22.67 -17.52
C VAL A 23 -35.13 -23.64 -16.41
N THR A 24 -34.27 -23.78 -15.42
CA THR A 24 -34.64 -24.37 -14.12
C THR A 24 -34.31 -23.35 -13.06
N ASN A 25 -35.35 -22.83 -12.41
CA ASN A 25 -35.23 -22.02 -11.19
C ASN A 25 -34.47 -22.81 -10.12
N PRO A 26 -33.45 -22.23 -9.49
CA PRO A 26 -32.96 -22.71 -8.21
C PRO A 26 -33.35 -21.68 -7.14
N ASP A 27 -34.55 -21.81 -6.60
CA ASP A 27 -34.77 -21.44 -5.20
C ASP A 27 -34.01 -22.48 -4.37
N GLY A 28 -32.80 -22.10 -3.95
CA GLY A 28 -31.91 -22.92 -3.14
C GLY A 28 -31.29 -22.04 -2.06
N GLY A 29 -32.12 -21.69 -1.07
CA GLY A 29 -31.73 -20.85 0.04
C GLY A 29 -30.62 -21.50 0.87
N LEU A 30 -29.53 -20.76 1.03
CA LEU A 30 -28.57 -20.90 2.12
C LEU A 30 -27.93 -19.51 2.33
N SER A 31 -28.72 -18.58 2.86
CA SER A 31 -28.22 -17.34 3.45
C SER A 31 -28.64 -17.33 4.91
N SER A 32 -27.73 -17.74 5.80
CA SER A 32 -27.91 -17.49 7.24
C SER A 32 -27.66 -16.00 7.48
N PHE A 33 -28.71 -15.20 7.46
CA PHE A 33 -28.64 -13.83 7.96
C PHE A 33 -28.56 -13.89 9.49
N SER A 34 -27.46 -13.43 10.08
CA SER A 34 -27.49 -13.07 11.50
C SER A 34 -28.37 -11.84 11.64
N SER A 35 -29.23 -11.82 12.67
CA SER A 35 -30.10 -10.68 12.94
C SER A 35 -29.26 -9.51 13.41
N ASP A 36 -28.93 -8.60 12.50
CA ASP A 36 -28.55 -7.25 12.88
C ASP A 36 -29.81 -6.44 13.24
N ASN A 37 -29.60 -5.45 14.11
CA ASN A 37 -30.62 -4.61 14.73
C ASN A 37 -31.69 -4.15 13.73
N GLY A 38 -33.00 -4.30 14.04
CA GLY A 38 -34.09 -3.97 13.10
C GLY A 38 -34.06 -2.52 12.59
N GLN A 39 -33.35 -1.64 13.28
CA GLN A 39 -33.07 -0.26 12.90
C GLN A 39 -32.14 -0.14 11.67
N TYR A 40 -31.15 -1.03 11.51
CA TYR A 40 -30.26 -1.05 10.33
C TYR A 40 -31.05 -1.32 9.04
N VAL A 41 -32.03 -2.22 9.10
CA VAL A 41 -32.88 -2.57 7.95
C VAL A 41 -33.75 -1.40 7.53
N VAL A 42 -34.22 -0.57 8.47
CA VAL A 42 -35.02 0.62 8.18
C VAL A 42 -34.17 1.73 7.56
N ASP A 43 -32.92 1.87 8.02
CA ASP A 43 -32.01 2.94 7.64
C ASP A 43 -31.18 2.65 6.37
N SER A 44 -31.30 1.46 5.78
CA SER A 44 -30.56 1.02 4.58
C SER A 44 -31.48 0.72 3.40
N ALA A 45 -30.91 0.51 2.21
CA ALA A 45 -31.65 0.15 0.99
C ALA A 45 -32.05 -1.36 0.91
N ILE A 46 -32.09 -2.08 2.03
CA ILE A 46 -32.43 -3.51 2.06
C ILE A 46 -33.88 -3.70 1.58
N GLY A 47 -34.08 -4.60 0.59
CA GLY A 47 -35.40 -4.93 0.05
C GLY A 47 -35.90 -3.94 -1.02
N GLU A 48 -35.10 -2.94 -1.39
CA GLU A 48 -35.44 -2.01 -2.46
C GLU A 48 -35.27 -2.66 -3.85
N THR A 49 -36.32 -2.57 -4.67
CA THR A 49 -36.33 -3.19 -6.01
C THR A 49 -35.27 -2.62 -6.95
N GLY A 50 -34.93 -1.33 -6.79
CA GLY A 50 -33.90 -0.63 -7.58
C GLY A 50 -32.49 -0.70 -7.01
N SER A 51 -32.28 -1.28 -5.82
CA SER A 51 -30.94 -1.49 -5.25
C SER A 51 -30.46 -2.91 -5.57
N PHE A 52 -29.17 -3.06 -5.88
CA PHE A 52 -28.51 -4.37 -6.04
C PHE A 52 -27.49 -4.66 -4.93
N ARG A 53 -27.24 -3.69 -4.03
CA ARG A 53 -26.18 -3.74 -3.02
C ARG A 53 -26.34 -4.87 -2.02
N TYR A 54 -27.58 -5.13 -1.63
CA TYR A 54 -27.95 -6.16 -0.64
C TYR A 54 -28.61 -7.38 -1.28
N ASP A 55 -28.59 -7.48 -2.61
CA ASP A 55 -29.20 -8.61 -3.27
C ASP A 55 -28.46 -9.91 -2.92
N PRO A 56 -29.20 -11.03 -2.79
CA PRO A 56 -28.56 -12.32 -2.59
C PRO A 56 -27.66 -12.67 -3.76
N ILE A 57 -26.60 -13.42 -3.48
CA ILE A 57 -25.65 -13.88 -4.47
C ILE A 57 -26.38 -14.74 -5.51
N GLY A 58 -26.15 -14.47 -6.80
CA GLY A 58 -26.82 -15.13 -7.92
C GLY A 58 -28.13 -14.49 -8.39
N SER A 59 -28.51 -13.35 -7.81
CA SER A 59 -29.49 -12.43 -8.38
C SER A 59 -29.08 -11.92 -9.77
N GLY A 60 -30.07 -11.53 -10.57
CA GLY A 60 -29.81 -10.92 -11.88
C GLY A 60 -29.23 -9.51 -11.75
N ILE A 61 -28.54 -9.06 -12.79
CA ILE A 61 -28.03 -7.68 -12.88
C ILE A 61 -29.20 -6.68 -13.01
N LYS A 62 -29.09 -5.56 -12.30
CA LYS A 62 -30.07 -4.45 -12.30
C LYS A 62 -29.50 -3.16 -12.87
N SER A 63 -28.17 -2.98 -12.83
CA SER A 63 -27.49 -1.77 -13.29
C SER A 63 -26.28 -2.10 -14.17
N THR A 64 -25.96 -1.20 -15.11
CA THR A 64 -24.73 -1.28 -15.91
C THR A 64 -23.47 -1.15 -15.05
N GLN A 65 -23.57 -0.65 -13.82
CA GLN A 65 -22.49 -0.65 -12.83
C GLN A 65 -21.97 -2.06 -12.48
N GLN A 66 -22.81 -3.09 -12.63
CA GLN A 66 -22.43 -4.46 -12.33
C GLN A 66 -21.69 -5.12 -13.52
N LEU A 67 -21.54 -4.42 -14.64
CA LEU A 67 -20.85 -4.90 -15.83
C LEU A 67 -19.36 -4.53 -15.78
N ASN A 68 -18.54 -5.44 -16.28
CA ASN A 68 -17.09 -5.29 -16.36
C ASN A 68 -16.68 -4.61 -17.67
N VAL A 69 -17.08 -3.35 -17.84
CA VAL A 69 -16.82 -2.55 -19.05
C VAL A 69 -15.72 -1.54 -18.75
N ASP A 70 -14.82 -1.32 -19.72
CA ASP A 70 -13.87 -0.21 -19.66
C ASP A 70 -14.59 1.12 -19.91
N TRP A 71 -14.70 1.93 -18.86
CA TRP A 71 -15.35 3.25 -18.89
C TRP A 71 -14.43 4.39 -19.33
N THR A 72 -13.11 4.13 -19.47
CA THR A 72 -12.12 5.14 -19.88
C THR A 72 -12.26 5.52 -21.34
N ALA A 73 -12.84 4.63 -22.15
CA ALA A 73 -12.96 4.77 -23.59
C ALA A 73 -14.43 4.85 -24.02
N PHE A 74 -14.83 5.98 -24.62
CA PHE A 74 -16.22 6.21 -25.05
C PHE A 74 -16.72 5.20 -26.08
N GLU A 75 -15.85 4.65 -26.92
CA GLU A 75 -16.18 3.62 -27.90
C GLU A 75 -16.81 2.34 -27.31
N ASN A 76 -16.56 2.06 -26.02
CA ASN A 76 -17.05 0.87 -25.36
C ASN A 76 -18.45 1.06 -24.73
N HIS A 77 -18.91 2.30 -24.54
CA HIS A 77 -20.14 2.57 -23.77
C HIS A 77 -21.01 3.72 -24.29
N VAL A 78 -20.59 4.42 -25.34
CA VAL A 78 -21.38 5.43 -26.06
C VAL A 78 -21.48 5.01 -27.52
N PHE A 79 -22.68 4.65 -27.97
CA PHE A 79 -22.87 4.18 -29.34
C PHE A 79 -23.77 5.14 -30.13
N PHE A 80 -24.93 5.48 -29.55
CA PHE A 80 -25.92 6.36 -30.16
C PHE A 80 -25.95 7.74 -29.50
N ASN A 81 -25.62 7.84 -28.22
CA ASN A 81 -25.66 9.11 -27.50
C ASN A 81 -24.45 10.00 -27.87
N SER A 82 -24.52 11.28 -27.51
CA SER A 82 -23.35 12.16 -27.51
C SER A 82 -22.52 11.90 -26.27
N ALA A 83 -21.20 11.71 -26.44
CA ALA A 83 -20.26 11.62 -25.35
C ALA A 83 -20.20 12.95 -24.55
N GLU A 84 -20.25 14.10 -25.23
CA GLU A 84 -20.25 15.42 -24.57
C GLU A 84 -21.47 15.57 -23.64
N VAL A 85 -22.67 15.27 -24.16
CA VAL A 85 -23.91 15.33 -23.38
C VAL A 85 -23.88 14.34 -22.22
N LYS A 86 -23.32 13.13 -22.42
CA LYS A 86 -23.19 12.11 -21.37
C LYS A 86 -22.26 12.56 -20.23
N VAL A 87 -21.13 13.19 -20.55
CA VAL A 87 -20.22 13.78 -19.56
C VAL A 87 -20.95 14.86 -18.76
N ASN A 88 -21.57 15.83 -19.44
CA ASN A 88 -22.27 16.92 -18.77
C ASN A 88 -23.45 16.44 -17.91
N ALA A 89 -24.20 15.44 -18.37
CA ALA A 89 -25.29 14.83 -17.62
C ALA A 89 -24.78 14.13 -16.35
N ALA A 90 -23.63 13.44 -16.42
CA ALA A 90 -23.02 12.82 -15.26
C ALA A 90 -22.60 13.86 -14.20
N PHE A 91 -21.92 14.93 -14.61
CA PHE A 91 -21.56 16.03 -13.71
C PHE A 91 -22.78 16.76 -13.14
N ASN A 92 -23.81 17.01 -13.96
CA ASN A 92 -25.07 17.60 -13.48
C ASN A 92 -25.72 16.73 -12.40
N LYS A 93 -25.82 15.41 -12.62
CA LYS A 93 -26.36 14.47 -11.63
C LYS A 93 -25.56 14.47 -10.34
N ILE A 94 -24.23 14.54 -10.41
CA ILE A 94 -23.37 14.55 -9.22
C ILE A 94 -23.49 15.88 -8.45
N PHE A 95 -23.42 17.03 -9.12
CA PHE A 95 -23.43 18.33 -8.44
C PHE A 95 -24.80 18.73 -7.89
N ASP A 96 -25.89 18.31 -8.54
CA ASP A 96 -27.25 18.71 -8.15
C ASP A 96 -28.00 17.66 -7.34
N ARG A 97 -27.74 16.37 -7.60
CA ARG A 97 -28.52 15.27 -7.01
C ARG A 97 -27.78 14.46 -5.97
N TYR A 98 -26.49 14.72 -5.72
CA TYR A 98 -25.76 14.05 -4.65
C TYR A 98 -26.39 14.40 -3.28
N PRO A 99 -26.86 13.39 -2.51
CA PRO A 99 -27.58 13.62 -1.25
C PRO A 99 -26.59 13.87 -0.10
N PHE A 100 -25.88 14.99 -0.12
CA PHE A 100 -24.89 15.33 0.91
C PHE A 100 -25.51 15.54 2.31
N ASP A 101 -26.80 15.89 2.35
CA ASP A 101 -27.61 16.10 3.55
C ASP A 101 -28.71 15.02 3.71
N GLY A 102 -28.54 13.89 3.00
CA GLY A 102 -29.48 12.78 2.97
C GLY A 102 -29.28 11.74 4.07
N THR A 103 -30.31 10.92 4.24
CA THR A 103 -30.22 9.72 5.08
C THR A 103 -29.35 8.66 4.42
N ARG A 104 -28.87 7.70 5.20
CA ARG A 104 -28.07 6.58 4.69
C ARG A 104 -28.74 5.87 3.50
N ARG A 105 -30.03 5.56 3.61
CA ARG A 105 -30.83 4.94 2.55
C ARG A 105 -30.85 5.77 1.28
N GLU A 106 -31.00 7.09 1.38
CA GLU A 106 -30.98 7.99 0.21
C GLU A 106 -29.60 7.99 -0.47
N THR A 107 -28.52 8.01 0.32
CA THR A 107 -27.15 7.91 -0.19
C THR A 107 -26.91 6.58 -0.91
N GLU A 108 -27.35 5.45 -0.33
CA GLU A 108 -27.22 4.13 -0.94
C GLU A 108 -28.02 4.04 -2.25
N LEU A 109 -29.27 4.50 -2.26
CA LEU A 109 -30.11 4.52 -3.47
C LEU A 109 -29.56 5.42 -4.57
N PHE A 110 -28.93 6.54 -4.21
CA PHE A 110 -28.29 7.43 -5.18
C PHE A 110 -27.14 6.73 -5.91
N PHE A 111 -26.26 6.04 -5.16
CA PHE A 111 -25.17 5.28 -5.76
C PHE A 111 -25.67 4.10 -6.58
N ASP A 112 -26.63 3.33 -6.07
CA ASP A 112 -27.15 2.16 -6.77
C ASP A 112 -27.94 2.56 -8.03
N GLY A 113 -28.51 3.77 -8.06
CA GLY A 113 -29.22 4.36 -9.21
C GLY A 113 -28.32 5.08 -10.23
N MET A 114 -26.99 5.03 -10.09
CA MET A 114 -26.07 5.53 -11.12
C MET A 114 -25.96 4.54 -12.29
N THR A 115 -25.58 5.04 -13.46
CA THR A 115 -25.05 4.20 -14.55
C THR A 115 -23.59 3.85 -14.26
N GLY A 116 -23.04 2.84 -14.94
CA GLY A 116 -21.62 2.49 -14.80
C GLY A 116 -20.67 3.65 -15.11
N TYR A 117 -20.99 4.45 -16.13
CA TYR A 117 -20.20 5.64 -16.48
C TYR A 117 -20.31 6.76 -15.44
N GLU A 118 -21.51 7.03 -14.92
CA GLU A 118 -21.68 8.02 -13.84
C GLU A 118 -20.91 7.63 -12.58
N ASN A 119 -20.91 6.33 -12.23
CA ASN A 119 -20.13 5.82 -11.11
C ASN A 119 -18.61 5.93 -11.37
N TYR A 120 -18.15 5.72 -12.61
CA TYR A 120 -16.76 5.96 -13.01
C TYR A 120 -16.36 7.44 -12.84
N VAL A 121 -17.18 8.37 -13.31
CA VAL A 121 -16.95 9.82 -13.14
C VAL A 121 -16.93 10.17 -11.64
N TYR A 122 -17.86 9.63 -10.86
CA TYR A 122 -17.91 9.87 -9.41
C TYR A 122 -16.68 9.34 -8.69
N THR A 123 -16.20 8.14 -9.03
CA THR A 123 -15.08 7.47 -8.36
C THR A 123 -13.78 8.24 -8.57
N ASN A 124 -13.59 8.81 -9.77
CA ASN A 124 -12.41 9.61 -10.12
C ASN A 124 -12.54 11.10 -9.79
N LEU A 125 -13.74 11.57 -9.40
CA LEU A 125 -13.95 12.96 -9.02
C LEU A 125 -13.10 13.30 -7.78
N PRO A 126 -12.40 14.46 -7.77
CA PRO A 126 -11.65 14.94 -6.62
C PRO A 126 -12.45 14.88 -5.31
N LYS A 127 -11.81 14.34 -4.26
CA LYS A 127 -12.36 14.21 -2.90
C LYS A 127 -11.59 15.13 -1.96
N ASN A 128 -12.25 15.61 -0.90
CA ASN A 128 -11.59 16.42 0.12
C ASN A 128 -12.07 16.04 1.51
N LYS A 129 -11.11 15.92 2.43
CA LYS A 129 -11.32 15.71 3.86
C LYS A 129 -10.51 16.74 4.62
N GLY A 130 -11.16 17.43 5.55
CA GLY A 130 -10.56 18.57 6.20
C GLY A 130 -11.37 19.07 7.37
N TYR A 131 -10.89 20.17 7.93
CA TYR A 131 -11.49 20.88 9.05
C TYR A 131 -11.36 22.38 8.82
N LEU A 132 -12.14 23.19 9.54
CA LEU A 132 -12.09 24.65 9.39
C LEU A 132 -11.07 25.25 10.35
N PHE A 133 -10.16 26.06 9.80
CA PHE A 133 -9.22 26.87 10.58
C PHE A 133 -9.88 28.15 11.08
N PHE A 134 -9.82 28.37 12.40
CA PHE A 134 -10.26 29.60 13.05
C PHE A 134 -9.08 30.44 13.46
N SER A 135 -8.89 31.57 12.78
CA SER A 135 -7.89 32.57 13.13
C SER A 135 -8.52 33.61 14.06
N GLY A 136 -8.00 33.72 15.28
CA GLY A 136 -8.47 34.70 16.26
C GLY A 136 -8.10 36.14 15.87
N SER A 137 -8.98 37.07 16.22
CA SER A 137 -8.70 38.51 16.16
C SER A 137 -7.72 38.91 17.27
N ASN A 138 -6.97 39.99 17.05
CA ASN A 138 -6.16 40.59 18.12
C ASN A 138 -7.03 41.47 19.05
N PRO A 139 -6.59 41.70 20.29
CA PRO A 139 -7.27 42.63 21.19
C PRO A 139 -7.33 44.04 20.57
N GLY A 140 -8.53 44.63 20.51
CA GLY A 140 -8.74 45.96 19.92
C GLY A 140 -8.93 45.99 18.40
N ASP A 141 -8.95 44.83 17.75
CA ASP A 141 -9.35 44.72 16.34
C ASP A 141 -10.79 45.21 16.12
N ALA A 142 -11.04 45.81 14.95
CA ALA A 142 -12.38 46.24 14.56
C ALA A 142 -13.35 45.04 14.46
N ASN A 143 -14.62 45.29 14.75
CA ASN A 143 -15.70 44.30 14.63
C ASN A 143 -15.68 43.64 13.24
N GLY A 144 -15.71 42.31 13.20
CA GLY A 144 -15.72 41.52 11.96
C GLY A 144 -14.36 40.95 11.52
N ARG A 145 -13.28 41.22 12.25
CA ARG A 145 -11.98 40.52 12.10
C ARG A 145 -12.01 39.12 12.72
N GLY A 146 -11.06 38.28 12.30
CA GLY A 146 -10.98 36.87 12.67
C GLY A 146 -11.85 35.97 11.79
N THR A 147 -11.93 34.69 12.11
CA THR A 147 -12.77 33.70 11.41
C THR A 147 -14.02 33.40 12.21
N PHE A 148 -15.19 33.50 11.58
CA PHE A 148 -16.45 33.04 12.16
C PHE A 148 -17.46 32.62 11.10
N VAL A 149 -18.35 31.70 11.48
CA VAL A 149 -19.44 31.19 10.65
C VAL A 149 -20.76 31.62 11.27
N THR A 150 -21.65 32.22 10.48
CA THR A 150 -22.99 32.62 10.93
C THR A 150 -24.05 31.74 10.29
N VAL A 151 -25.00 31.26 11.09
CA VAL A 151 -26.13 30.44 10.64
C VAL A 151 -27.42 31.13 11.06
N LYS A 152 -28.33 31.32 10.11
CA LYS A 152 -29.68 31.81 10.39
C LYS A 152 -30.57 30.64 10.77
N ASP A 153 -31.32 30.78 11.86
CA ASP A 153 -32.26 29.75 12.32
C ASP A 153 -33.59 29.81 11.53
N SER A 154 -33.46 29.67 10.22
CA SER A 154 -34.57 29.65 9.27
C SER A 154 -34.11 28.89 8.02
N ALA A 155 -34.71 27.72 7.81
CA ALA A 155 -34.33 26.80 6.74
C ALA A 155 -34.41 27.46 5.35
N GLY A 156 -33.31 27.42 4.59
CA GLY A 156 -33.22 27.98 3.24
C GLY A 156 -33.16 29.52 3.17
N SER A 157 -32.97 30.22 4.29
CA SER A 157 -32.93 31.70 4.29
C SER A 157 -31.68 32.29 3.63
N SER A 158 -30.49 31.70 3.84
CA SER A 158 -29.24 32.15 3.20
C SER A 158 -29.06 31.56 1.80
N PHE A 159 -29.35 30.26 1.63
CA PHE A 159 -29.10 29.50 0.40
C PHE A 159 -30.36 28.70 -0.01
N PRO A 160 -31.37 29.35 -0.60
CA PRO A 160 -32.67 28.73 -0.86
C PRO A 160 -32.63 27.62 -1.92
N LEU A 161 -31.72 27.70 -2.90
CA LEU A 161 -31.59 26.72 -3.98
C LEU A 161 -30.93 25.41 -3.50
N LEU A 162 -30.11 25.48 -2.46
CA LEU A 162 -29.38 24.32 -1.93
C LEU A 162 -30.24 23.49 -0.95
N THR A 163 -31.16 24.14 -0.24
CA THR A 163 -31.99 23.50 0.78
C THR A 163 -33.13 22.69 0.17
N ARG A 164 -33.27 21.43 0.57
CA ARG A 164 -34.36 20.52 0.15
C ARG A 164 -35.76 21.05 0.49
N VAL A 165 -35.91 21.69 1.65
CA VAL A 165 -37.20 22.20 2.16
C VAL A 165 -37.04 23.66 2.60
N PRO A 166 -37.09 24.64 1.68
CA PRO A 166 -36.91 26.05 1.98
C PRO A 166 -38.21 26.66 2.56
N ASN A 167 -38.69 26.10 3.67
CA ASN A 167 -39.95 26.51 4.33
C ASN A 167 -39.75 27.58 5.42
N GLY A 168 -38.51 28.04 5.64
CA GLY A 168 -38.18 29.02 6.67
C GLY A 168 -38.34 28.52 8.11
N ALA A 169 -38.54 27.22 8.33
CA ALA A 169 -38.74 26.66 9.67
C ALA A 169 -37.50 26.86 10.56
N SER A 170 -37.72 27.20 11.83
CA SER A 170 -36.67 27.22 12.86
C SER A 170 -36.45 25.81 13.41
N ARG A 171 -35.18 25.41 13.54
CA ARG A 171 -34.75 24.11 14.06
C ARG A 171 -33.73 24.21 15.17
N LEU A 172 -33.01 25.33 15.26
CA LEU A 172 -31.91 25.50 16.21
C LEU A 172 -32.37 25.93 17.61
N ASP A 173 -33.65 26.31 17.79
CA ASP A 173 -34.23 26.50 19.12
C ASP A 173 -34.51 25.14 19.79
N PRO A 174 -33.96 24.88 21.00
CA PRO A 174 -34.21 23.64 21.74
C PRO A 174 -35.68 23.46 22.12
N THR A 175 -36.47 24.52 22.26
CA THR A 175 -37.88 24.49 22.73
C THR A 175 -38.03 23.71 24.05
N THR A 176 -38.55 22.48 24.02
CA THR A 176 -38.67 21.55 25.16
C THR A 176 -37.72 20.34 25.09
N SER A 177 -37.05 20.12 23.96
CA SER A 177 -36.13 18.99 23.76
C SER A 177 -34.86 19.14 24.59
N SER A 178 -34.30 17.99 25.00
CA SER A 178 -32.90 17.91 25.44
C SER A 178 -31.97 18.09 24.25
N ILE A 179 -30.77 18.60 24.48
CA ILE A 179 -29.82 18.87 23.39
C ILE A 179 -28.44 18.32 23.68
N SER A 180 -27.73 17.96 22.62
CA SER A 180 -26.34 17.51 22.69
C SER A 180 -25.50 18.17 21.61
N PHE A 181 -24.26 18.49 21.94
CA PHE A 181 -23.24 18.94 21.01
C PHE A 181 -22.12 17.92 20.97
N GLU A 182 -21.61 17.64 19.78
CA GLU A 182 -20.39 16.86 19.57
C GLU A 182 -19.49 17.65 18.62
N MET A 183 -18.19 17.72 18.91
CA MET A 183 -17.22 18.31 18.01
C MET A 183 -15.82 17.80 18.33
N GLN A 184 -14.97 17.78 17.32
CA GLN A 184 -13.53 17.70 17.49
C GLN A 184 -12.98 19.13 17.55
N ILE A 185 -12.27 19.45 18.63
CA ILE A 185 -11.71 20.79 18.82
C ILE A 185 -10.21 20.71 19.09
N CYS A 186 -9.45 21.57 18.43
CA CYS A 186 -8.04 21.80 18.68
C CYS A 186 -7.81 23.28 18.95
N VAL A 187 -7.50 23.63 20.19
CA VAL A 187 -7.28 25.02 20.60
C VAL A 187 -5.84 25.43 20.29
N ALA A 188 -5.61 26.64 19.78
CA ALA A 188 -4.26 27.15 19.50
C ALA A 188 -3.37 27.15 20.76
N THR A 189 -2.07 26.87 20.60
CA THR A 189 -1.09 26.95 21.69
C THR A 189 -0.78 28.41 22.03
N GLY A 190 -0.29 28.64 23.25
CA GLY A 190 -0.01 30.00 23.76
C GLY A 190 -1.11 30.55 24.67
N SER A 191 -0.94 31.78 25.15
CA SER A 191 -1.95 32.44 26.00
C SER A 191 -3.17 32.84 25.18
N ASN A 192 -4.35 32.80 25.79
CA ASN A 192 -5.59 33.26 25.18
C ASN A 192 -6.34 34.17 26.17
N LEU A 193 -7.01 35.18 25.63
CA LEU A 193 -8.10 35.88 26.29
C LEU A 193 -9.41 35.11 26.10
N ASN A 194 -10.49 35.64 26.68
CA ASN A 194 -11.84 35.10 26.55
C ASN A 194 -12.28 35.01 25.07
N GLN A 195 -12.60 33.80 24.60
CA GLN A 195 -13.07 33.53 23.24
C GLN A 195 -14.40 32.77 23.26
N ILE A 196 -15.28 33.03 22.29
CA ILE A 196 -16.50 32.24 22.10
C ILE A 196 -16.25 31.22 20.98
N VAL A 197 -16.50 29.95 21.28
CA VAL A 197 -16.38 28.84 20.31
C VAL A 197 -17.65 28.73 19.48
N PHE A 198 -18.81 28.72 20.14
CA PHE A 198 -20.10 28.86 19.47
C PHE A 198 -21.13 29.49 20.40
N GLN A 199 -22.13 30.16 19.84
CA GLN A 199 -23.19 30.80 20.63
C GLN A 199 -24.47 30.96 19.81
N LYS A 200 -25.62 30.69 20.46
CA LYS A 200 -26.93 31.13 20.01
C LYS A 200 -27.59 31.85 21.19
N TYR A 201 -27.47 33.17 21.18
CA TYR A 201 -27.83 34.02 22.31
C TYR A 201 -28.54 35.27 21.82
N ASN A 202 -29.62 35.64 22.51
CA ASN A 202 -30.31 36.90 22.30
C ASN A 202 -29.85 37.89 23.40
N PRO A 203 -28.99 38.86 23.08
CA PRO A 203 -28.46 39.80 24.07
C PRO A 203 -29.54 40.74 24.64
N ALA A 204 -30.64 40.97 23.91
CA ALA A 204 -31.74 41.82 24.38
C ALA A 204 -32.60 41.12 25.46
N LEU A 205 -32.71 39.79 25.39
CA LEU A 205 -33.46 38.97 26.35
C LEU A 205 -32.57 38.29 27.40
N GLU A 206 -31.25 38.37 27.23
CA GLU A 206 -30.24 37.63 27.99
C GLU A 206 -30.53 36.12 28.05
N GLN A 207 -31.03 35.55 26.96
CA GLN A 207 -31.46 34.15 26.87
C GLN A 207 -30.70 33.44 25.75
N GLY A 208 -30.25 32.22 26.02
CA GLY A 208 -29.59 31.38 25.02
C GLY A 208 -28.61 30.39 25.60
N PHE A 209 -27.77 29.85 24.73
CA PHE A 209 -26.72 28.92 25.10
C PHE A 209 -25.46 29.15 24.26
N GLY A 210 -24.34 28.63 24.72
CA GLY A 210 -23.10 28.71 24.00
C GLY A 210 -21.96 28.02 24.71
N CYS A 211 -20.81 28.02 24.06
CA CYS A 211 -19.57 27.47 24.58
C CYS A 211 -18.46 28.49 24.41
N PHE A 212 -17.71 28.73 25.47
CA PHE A 212 -16.62 29.69 25.50
C PHE A 212 -15.35 29.11 26.12
N LEU A 213 -14.22 29.66 25.71
CA LEU A 213 -12.89 29.38 26.23
C LEU A 213 -12.51 30.51 27.20
N SER A 214 -12.26 30.15 28.46
CA SER A 214 -11.84 31.11 29.48
C SER A 214 -10.43 31.63 29.21
N GLN A 215 -10.16 32.88 29.57
CA GLN A 215 -8.82 33.45 29.51
C GLN A 215 -7.83 32.59 30.31
N CYS A 216 -6.68 32.31 29.72
CA CYS A 216 -5.65 31.48 30.33
C CYS A 216 -4.26 31.95 29.89
N SER A 217 -3.38 32.18 30.86
CA SER A 217 -1.97 32.49 30.62
C SER A 217 -1.13 31.23 30.37
N ASN A 218 -1.65 30.04 30.70
CA ASN A 218 -0.96 28.77 30.45
C ASN A 218 -0.97 28.45 28.94
N PRO A 219 0.21 28.20 28.33
CA PRO A 219 0.30 27.89 26.91
C PRO A 219 -0.19 26.47 26.54
N LEU A 220 -0.39 25.59 27.52
CA LEU A 220 -0.69 24.16 27.31
C LEU A 220 -2.12 23.75 27.66
N THR A 221 -2.83 24.50 28.50
CA THR A 221 -4.19 24.12 28.94
C THR A 221 -5.17 25.28 28.85
N ALA A 222 -6.45 24.96 28.65
CA ALA A 222 -7.56 25.91 28.70
C ALA A 222 -8.83 25.25 29.24
N ASP A 223 -9.74 26.05 29.79
CA ASP A 223 -11.05 25.56 30.21
C ASP A 223 -12.12 25.93 29.19
N LEU A 224 -12.76 24.91 28.63
CA LEU A 224 -13.89 25.03 27.72
C LEU A 224 -15.20 24.90 28.51
N THR A 225 -16.01 25.94 28.53
CA THR A 225 -17.24 25.99 29.34
C THR A 225 -18.46 26.09 28.46
N PHE A 226 -19.39 25.15 28.58
CA PHE A 226 -20.72 25.24 27.99
C PHE A 226 -21.69 25.84 29.00
N PHE A 227 -22.53 26.77 28.56
CA PHE A 227 -23.52 27.42 29.40
C PHE A 227 -24.90 27.46 28.74
N VAL A 228 -25.93 27.48 29.59
CA VAL A 228 -27.31 27.78 29.22
C VAL A 228 -27.81 28.85 30.16
N ALA A 229 -28.31 29.95 29.61
CA ALA A 229 -28.79 31.11 30.36
C ALA A 229 -30.23 31.43 29.96
N SER A 230 -31.06 31.75 30.96
CA SER A 230 -32.43 32.21 30.77
C SER A 230 -32.68 33.47 31.60
N GLY A 231 -32.41 34.64 31.03
CA GLY A 231 -32.41 35.92 31.73
C GLY A 231 -31.30 35.98 32.78
N SER A 232 -31.33 36.99 33.65
CA SER A 232 -30.25 37.29 34.59
C SER A 232 -30.20 36.41 35.86
N VAL A 233 -31.01 35.35 35.96
CA VAL A 233 -31.18 34.58 37.22
C VAL A 233 -30.97 33.07 37.06
N SER A 234 -31.36 32.49 35.92
CA SER A 234 -31.27 31.04 35.69
C SER A 234 -30.13 30.72 34.75
N THR A 235 -29.00 30.28 35.31
CA THR A 235 -27.83 29.87 34.53
C THR A 235 -27.32 28.49 34.97
N MET A 236 -26.88 27.70 34.01
CA MET A 236 -26.17 26.43 34.22
C MET A 236 -24.91 26.46 33.38
N SER A 237 -23.81 25.98 33.94
CA SER A 237 -22.55 25.84 33.22
C SER A 237 -21.81 24.58 33.64
N ALA A 238 -21.07 23.99 32.70
CA ALA A 238 -20.12 22.92 32.95
C ALA A 238 -18.81 23.20 32.21
N SER A 239 -17.68 23.05 32.90
CA SER A 239 -16.35 23.37 32.37
C SER A 239 -15.51 22.12 32.22
N LEU A 240 -14.83 21.99 31.09
CA LEU A 240 -13.95 20.88 30.74
C LEU A 240 -12.51 21.39 30.55
N PRO A 241 -11.52 20.77 31.20
CA PRO A 241 -10.12 21.07 30.92
C PRO A 241 -9.72 20.48 29.56
N LEU A 242 -9.10 21.29 28.71
CA LEU A 242 -8.55 20.93 27.41
C LEU A 242 -7.04 21.10 27.39
N VAL A 243 -6.37 20.24 26.60
CA VAL A 243 -4.96 20.40 26.24
C VAL A 243 -4.90 21.17 24.91
N LYS A 244 -4.15 22.28 24.88
CA LYS A 244 -3.97 23.10 23.68
C LYS A 244 -3.03 22.41 22.69
N GLY A 245 -3.29 22.58 21.40
CA GLY A 245 -2.51 22.01 20.31
C GLY A 245 -2.80 20.55 20.00
N VAL A 246 -3.78 19.93 20.68
CA VAL A 246 -4.17 18.52 20.48
C VAL A 246 -5.66 18.43 20.17
N TRP A 247 -6.01 17.63 19.17
CA TRP A 247 -7.39 17.29 18.86
C TRP A 247 -8.04 16.55 20.03
N THR A 248 -9.11 17.14 20.56
CA THR A 248 -9.86 16.58 21.68
C THR A 248 -11.33 16.44 21.29
N PRO A 249 -11.93 15.23 21.33
CA PRO A 249 -13.36 15.07 21.14
C PRO A 249 -14.10 15.53 22.39
N VAL A 250 -14.98 16.50 22.21
CA VAL A 250 -15.77 17.08 23.29
C VAL A 250 -17.25 16.89 23.00
N SER A 251 -18.00 16.55 24.05
CA SER A 251 -19.45 16.51 23.98
C SER A 251 -20.09 17.19 25.17
N PHE A 252 -21.13 18.00 24.92
CA PHE A 252 -21.95 18.61 25.97
C PHE A 252 -23.39 18.16 25.81
N VAL A 253 -24.00 17.68 26.89
CA VAL A 253 -25.39 17.23 26.91
C VAL A 253 -26.16 18.06 27.92
N TRP A 254 -27.15 18.82 27.46
CA TRP A 254 -28.16 19.40 28.33
C TRP A 254 -29.35 18.44 28.41
N ASN A 255 -29.35 17.62 29.46
CA ASN A 255 -30.44 16.70 29.75
C ASN A 255 -31.57 17.50 30.42
N ARG A 256 -32.80 17.32 29.92
CA ARG A 256 -34.03 17.96 30.41
C ARG A 256 -35.11 16.92 30.74
N GLN A 257 -34.76 15.65 30.83
CA GLN A 257 -35.66 14.59 31.28
C GLN A 257 -36.14 14.87 32.72
N SER A 258 -37.30 14.36 33.07
CA SER A 258 -37.88 14.56 34.41
C SER A 258 -36.89 14.13 35.49
N GLY A 259 -36.62 15.00 36.46
CA GLY A 259 -35.66 14.76 37.54
C GLY A 259 -34.20 15.08 37.20
N ASN A 260 -33.84 15.29 35.94
CA ASN A 260 -32.48 15.59 35.48
C ASN A 260 -32.50 16.79 34.51
N ASN A 261 -32.54 18.02 35.05
CA ASN A 261 -32.35 19.25 34.26
C ASN A 261 -30.97 19.86 34.55
N ARG A 262 -29.94 19.34 33.89
CA ARG A 262 -28.54 19.74 34.10
C ARG A 262 -27.67 19.46 32.86
N ILE A 263 -26.50 20.07 32.82
CA ILE A 263 -25.49 19.90 31.78
C ILE A 263 -24.52 18.81 32.22
N PHE A 264 -24.10 17.97 31.28
CA PHE A 264 -23.02 17.01 31.40
C PHE A 264 -21.96 17.29 30.32
N GLY A 265 -20.70 17.31 30.70
CA GLY A 265 -19.56 17.48 29.80
C GLY A 265 -18.72 16.21 29.73
N TYR A 266 -18.46 15.75 28.51
CA TYR A 266 -17.73 14.52 28.22
C TYR A 266 -16.48 14.82 27.39
N VAL A 267 -15.43 14.05 27.65
CA VAL A 267 -14.20 14.01 26.84
C VAL A 267 -13.96 12.57 26.42
N SER A 268 -13.90 12.32 25.11
CA SER A 268 -13.76 10.97 24.54
C SER A 268 -14.79 9.95 25.09
N GLY A 269 -16.04 10.40 25.32
CA GLY A 269 -17.12 9.59 25.89
C GLY A 269 -17.09 9.40 27.41
N SER A 270 -16.04 9.84 28.11
CA SER A 270 -15.97 9.80 29.57
C SER A 270 -16.60 11.06 30.19
N LEU A 271 -17.43 10.91 31.22
CA LEU A 271 -18.02 12.04 31.94
C LEU A 271 -16.96 12.74 32.79
N VAL A 272 -16.72 14.03 32.55
CA VAL A 272 -15.70 14.82 33.25
C VAL A 272 -16.32 15.91 34.13
N ALA A 273 -17.42 16.53 33.68
CA ALA A 273 -18.06 17.64 34.40
C ALA A 273 -19.59 17.53 34.40
N SER A 274 -20.22 18.11 35.41
CA SER A 274 -21.68 18.29 35.45
C SER A 274 -22.06 19.60 36.12
N SER A 275 -23.17 20.22 35.71
CA SER A 275 -23.69 21.44 36.32
C SER A 275 -24.59 21.13 37.52
N SER A 276 -24.89 22.19 38.29
CA SER A 276 -26.05 22.18 39.19
C SER A 276 -27.35 22.01 38.39
N GLN A 277 -28.38 21.53 39.06
CA GLN A 277 -29.70 21.31 38.47
C GLN A 277 -30.54 22.59 38.56
N VAL A 278 -30.90 23.17 37.41
CA VAL A 278 -31.74 24.37 37.32
C VAL A 278 -32.83 24.12 36.29
N THR A 279 -34.08 24.50 36.61
CA THR A 279 -35.20 24.27 35.70
C THR A 279 -35.33 25.41 34.71
N ILE A 280 -34.82 25.20 33.49
CA ILE A 280 -34.99 26.13 32.36
C ILE A 280 -36.00 25.55 31.35
N ARG A 281 -37.03 26.35 31.03
CA ARG A 281 -38.10 26.03 30.07
C ARG A 281 -37.67 26.43 28.65
N SER A 282 -38.54 27.05 27.84
CA SER A 282 -38.16 27.51 26.50
C SER A 282 -37.28 28.76 26.60
N LEU A 283 -36.31 28.87 25.69
CA LEU A 283 -35.38 30.00 25.59
C LEU A 283 -35.89 31.10 24.63
N GLY A 284 -36.85 30.80 23.74
CA GLY A 284 -37.44 31.80 22.83
C GLY A 284 -36.42 32.49 21.91
N ILE A 285 -35.43 31.74 21.40
CA ILE A 285 -34.26 32.26 20.68
C ILE A 285 -34.34 32.03 19.16
N THR A 286 -35.54 31.87 18.62
CA THR A 286 -35.77 31.63 17.18
C THR A 286 -35.24 32.75 16.29
N SER A 287 -35.29 34.01 16.74
CA SER A 287 -34.76 35.16 16.00
C SER A 287 -33.24 35.34 16.11
N ALA A 288 -32.58 34.67 17.07
CA ALA A 288 -31.14 34.76 17.26
C ALA A 288 -30.40 33.89 16.24
N SER A 289 -29.33 34.43 15.65
CA SER A 289 -28.44 33.65 14.77
C SER A 289 -27.53 32.74 15.61
N PHE A 290 -27.17 31.58 15.07
CA PHE A 290 -26.16 30.71 15.65
C PHE A 290 -24.81 31.09 15.05
N ILE A 291 -23.79 31.35 15.87
CA ILE A 291 -22.49 31.83 15.43
C ILE A 291 -21.41 30.87 15.95
N LEU A 292 -20.47 30.46 15.09
CA LEU A 292 -19.24 29.75 15.47
C LEU A 292 -18.04 30.68 15.34
N GLY A 293 -17.14 30.63 16.32
CA GLY A 293 -15.87 31.36 16.35
C GLY A 293 -15.96 32.82 16.83
N SER A 294 -17.16 33.32 17.09
CA SER A 294 -17.40 34.68 17.61
C SER A 294 -18.72 34.72 18.39
N GLY A 295 -18.98 35.83 19.08
CA GLY A 295 -20.22 36.02 19.82
C GLY A 295 -20.31 37.36 20.54
N SER A 296 -21.35 37.51 21.35
CA SER A 296 -21.65 38.70 22.15
C SER A 296 -21.42 38.47 23.64
N ASN A 297 -21.33 39.56 24.38
CA ASN A 297 -21.27 39.60 25.84
C ASN A 297 -22.38 38.76 26.48
N ILE A 298 -22.04 38.12 27.59
CA ILE A 298 -22.94 37.29 28.38
C ILE A 298 -23.00 37.90 29.79
N THR A 299 -24.19 38.32 30.21
CA THR A 299 -24.37 38.92 31.54
C THR A 299 -24.33 37.86 32.65
N THR A 300 -24.86 36.67 32.39
CA THR A 300 -24.95 35.55 33.35
C THR A 300 -24.77 34.18 32.67
N PRO A 301 -23.62 33.49 32.82
CA PRO A 301 -22.45 33.88 33.62
C PRO A 301 -21.76 35.12 33.04
N VAL A 302 -21.14 35.95 33.89
CA VAL A 302 -20.42 37.15 33.43
C VAL A 302 -19.26 36.71 32.55
N PHE A 303 -19.37 36.96 31.24
CA PHE A 303 -18.34 36.62 30.27
C PHE A 303 -18.31 37.66 29.14
N GLU A 304 -17.16 38.30 28.99
CA GLU A 304 -16.90 39.34 28.00
C GLU A 304 -15.88 38.80 26.98
N PRO A 305 -16.28 38.52 25.72
CA PRO A 305 -15.37 38.09 24.68
C PRO A 305 -14.39 39.23 24.32
N GLN A 306 -13.10 38.92 24.30
CA GLN A 306 -12.04 39.88 23.99
C GLN A 306 -11.35 39.60 22.65
N GLN A 307 -11.56 38.40 22.11
CA GLN A 307 -11.03 37.96 20.82
C GLN A 307 -11.93 36.86 20.22
N THR A 308 -11.91 36.70 18.90
CA THR A 308 -12.54 35.55 18.24
C THR A 308 -11.76 34.25 18.53
N PHE A 309 -12.38 33.09 18.29
CA PHE A 309 -11.77 31.80 18.55
C PHE A 309 -10.49 31.57 17.73
N SER A 310 -9.47 31.00 18.38
CA SER A 310 -8.20 30.62 17.76
C SER A 310 -7.99 29.11 17.88
N GLY A 311 -8.01 28.40 16.75
CA GLY A 311 -7.86 26.96 16.73
C GLY A 311 -8.42 26.32 15.46
N ALA A 312 -8.86 25.09 15.58
CA ALA A 312 -9.53 24.34 14.53
C ALA A 312 -10.71 23.56 15.11
N ILE A 313 -11.77 23.42 14.31
CA ILE A 313 -12.96 22.61 14.65
C ILE A 313 -13.23 21.69 13.48
N ASP A 314 -13.49 20.43 13.79
CA ASP A 314 -13.93 19.40 12.85
C ASP A 314 -15.23 18.77 13.39
N GLU A 315 -16.09 18.31 12.48
CA GLU A 315 -17.29 17.52 12.79
C GLU A 315 -18.21 18.13 13.86
N PHE A 316 -18.60 19.40 13.68
CA PHE A 316 -19.51 20.09 14.58
C PHE A 316 -20.95 19.61 14.39
N ARG A 317 -21.53 18.98 15.43
CA ARG A 317 -22.87 18.39 15.40
C ARG A 317 -23.72 18.94 16.53
N TYR A 318 -24.97 19.26 16.20
CA TYR A 318 -25.99 19.69 17.16
C TYR A 318 -27.24 18.81 17.06
N TRP A 319 -27.56 18.15 18.17
CA TRP A 319 -28.63 17.19 18.28
C TRP A 319 -29.75 17.69 19.20
N LYS A 320 -31.00 17.39 18.85
CA LYS A 320 -32.19 17.58 19.69
C LYS A 320 -32.60 16.31 20.45
N LYS A 321 -31.59 15.48 20.78
CA LYS A 321 -31.69 14.30 21.62
C LYS A 321 -30.50 14.20 22.56
N ILE A 322 -30.61 13.29 23.53
CA ILE A 322 -29.49 12.89 24.37
C ILE A 322 -28.72 11.80 23.62
N ILE A 323 -27.39 11.96 23.53
CA ILE A 323 -26.50 10.96 22.93
C ILE A 323 -25.94 10.08 24.05
N ALA A 324 -25.85 8.78 23.81
CA ALA A 324 -25.25 7.86 24.76
C ALA A 324 -23.70 7.92 24.68
N PRO A 325 -22.97 7.70 25.78
CA PRO A 325 -21.51 7.66 25.77
C PRO A 325 -20.90 6.69 24.75
N ALA A 326 -21.55 5.54 24.50
CA ALA A 326 -21.10 4.58 23.50
C ALA A 326 -21.18 5.16 22.07
N ASP A 327 -22.25 5.90 21.76
CA ASP A 327 -22.41 6.56 20.47
C ASP A 327 -21.37 7.67 20.31
N MET A 328 -21.09 8.45 21.37
CA MET A 328 -20.04 9.49 21.35
C MET A 328 -18.66 8.91 20.96
N VAL A 329 -18.31 7.75 21.51
CA VAL A 329 -17.04 7.06 21.20
C VAL A 329 -16.98 6.55 19.76
N LEU A 330 -18.11 6.10 19.20
CA LEU A 330 -18.19 5.70 17.79
C LEU A 330 -18.09 6.92 16.87
N ASN A 331 -18.79 7.98 17.25
CA ASN A 331 -18.97 9.22 16.52
C ASN A 331 -17.71 10.10 16.48
N GLN A 332 -16.80 9.95 17.43
CA GLN A 332 -15.63 10.83 17.55
C GLN A 332 -14.65 10.69 16.38
N SER A 333 -14.63 9.56 15.67
CA SER A 333 -13.65 9.29 14.61
C SER A 333 -14.27 8.89 13.27
N GLY A 334 -15.60 8.84 13.17
CA GLY A 334 -16.34 8.62 11.92
C GLY A 334 -17.52 9.58 11.75
N SER A 335 -17.90 9.87 10.50
CA SER A 335 -19.03 10.75 10.18
C SER A 335 -20.39 10.09 10.40
N VAL A 336 -21.43 10.91 10.53
CA VAL A 336 -22.83 10.46 10.70
C VAL A 336 -23.68 10.82 9.48
N TYR A 337 -24.78 10.10 9.26
CA TYR A 337 -25.78 10.44 8.24
C TYR A 337 -26.85 11.37 8.82
N ALA A 338 -27.61 12.03 7.95
CA ALA A 338 -28.73 12.86 8.37
C ALA A 338 -29.76 12.02 9.14
N GLN A 339 -30.23 12.57 10.27
CA GLN A 339 -31.26 11.97 11.12
C GLN A 339 -32.27 13.05 11.52
N PRO A 340 -33.54 12.69 11.81
CA PRO A 340 -34.56 13.67 12.20
C PRO A 340 -34.18 14.51 13.44
N ASP A 341 -33.40 13.94 14.36
CA ASP A 341 -32.97 14.62 15.59
C ASP A 341 -31.67 15.44 15.41
N LEU A 342 -30.99 15.33 14.27
CA LEU A 342 -29.79 16.10 13.96
C LEU A 342 -30.24 17.46 13.40
N ALA A 343 -30.01 18.53 14.16
CA ALA A 343 -30.51 19.86 13.82
C ALA A 343 -29.48 20.72 13.06
N LEU A 344 -28.19 20.44 13.21
CA LEU A 344 -27.11 21.09 12.47
C LEU A 344 -25.90 20.16 12.40
N TYR A 345 -25.26 20.09 11.25
CA TYR A 345 -24.05 19.29 11.10
C TYR A 345 -23.07 19.90 10.09
N PHE A 346 -21.91 20.34 10.57
CA PHE A 346 -20.82 20.85 9.75
C PHE A 346 -19.63 19.90 9.79
N LYS A 347 -19.29 19.35 8.62
CA LYS A 347 -18.06 18.56 8.42
C LYS A 347 -16.83 19.42 8.19
N PHE A 348 -17.00 20.61 7.62
CA PHE A 348 -15.89 21.48 7.21
C PHE A 348 -14.92 20.87 6.19
N ASN A 349 -15.46 20.04 5.29
CA ASN A 349 -14.72 19.39 4.22
C ASN A 349 -14.76 20.18 2.90
N GLU A 350 -15.13 21.46 2.92
CA GLU A 350 -15.08 22.30 1.72
C GLU A 350 -13.62 22.48 1.24
N PRO A 351 -13.36 22.37 -0.08
CA PRO A 351 -12.00 22.34 -0.58
C PRO A 351 -11.32 23.70 -0.55
N SER A 352 -9.99 23.65 -0.50
CA SER A 352 -9.13 24.79 -0.76
C SER A 352 -9.40 25.41 -2.13
N GLY A 353 -9.33 26.74 -2.23
CA GLY A 353 -9.61 27.46 -3.47
C GLY A 353 -11.09 27.71 -3.76
N SER A 354 -12.02 27.24 -2.93
CA SER A 354 -13.45 27.58 -3.06
C SER A 354 -13.66 29.09 -3.03
N SER A 355 -14.40 29.62 -3.99
CA SER A 355 -14.71 31.06 -4.11
C SER A 355 -15.91 31.49 -3.25
N THR A 356 -16.73 30.54 -2.81
CA THR A 356 -17.95 30.78 -2.01
C THR A 356 -17.67 30.83 -0.49
N ASN A 357 -18.51 31.58 0.23
CA ASN A 357 -18.53 31.62 1.69
C ASN A 357 -19.46 30.55 2.31
N LEU A 358 -20.06 29.68 1.51
CA LEU A 358 -20.97 28.62 1.93
C LEU A 358 -20.28 27.57 2.81
N VAL A 359 -20.85 27.28 3.97
CA VAL A 359 -20.52 26.12 4.81
C VAL A 359 -21.70 25.14 4.77
N LEU A 360 -21.46 23.90 4.34
CA LEU A 360 -22.50 22.91 4.08
C LEU A 360 -23.03 22.29 5.36
N ASP A 361 -24.35 22.41 5.58
CA ASP A 361 -25.09 21.65 6.58
C ASP A 361 -25.46 20.27 6.04
N HIS A 362 -24.93 19.22 6.68
CA HIS A 362 -25.17 17.82 6.36
C HIS A 362 -26.32 17.19 7.17
N SER A 363 -27.05 17.99 7.97
CA SER A 363 -28.13 17.48 8.83
C SER A 363 -29.45 17.18 8.11
N GLY A 364 -29.62 17.68 6.89
CA GLY A 364 -30.88 17.61 6.13
C GLY A 364 -31.91 18.67 6.52
N GLN A 365 -31.57 19.62 7.40
CA GLN A 365 -32.50 20.66 7.86
C GLN A 365 -32.35 22.01 7.12
N GLY A 366 -31.37 22.15 6.22
CA GLY A 366 -31.20 23.34 5.39
C GLY A 366 -30.65 24.56 6.13
N MET A 367 -29.84 24.34 7.18
CA MET A 367 -29.26 25.37 8.04
C MET A 367 -27.81 25.67 7.63
N HIS A 368 -27.58 25.91 6.35
CA HIS A 368 -26.24 26.18 5.82
C HIS A 368 -25.62 27.44 6.47
N GLY A 369 -24.30 27.37 6.73
CA GLY A 369 -23.55 28.47 7.33
C GLY A 369 -22.96 29.43 6.31
N THR A 370 -22.67 30.64 6.75
CA THR A 370 -21.99 31.67 5.96
C THR A 370 -20.70 32.07 6.66
N LEU A 371 -19.56 31.79 6.02
CA LEU A 371 -18.23 32.21 6.43
C LEU A 371 -18.08 33.74 6.25
N ASN A 372 -17.47 34.41 7.21
CA ASN A 372 -17.28 35.86 7.10
C ASN A 372 -16.29 36.23 5.97
N SER A 373 -16.55 37.37 5.33
CA SER A 373 -15.78 37.85 4.17
C SER A 373 -14.29 38.06 4.47
N TYR A 374 -13.94 38.48 5.70
CA TYR A 374 -12.56 38.65 6.12
C TYR A 374 -11.78 37.32 6.13
N ALA A 375 -12.40 36.23 6.60
CA ALA A 375 -11.78 34.91 6.60
C ALA A 375 -11.58 34.36 5.17
N LEU A 376 -12.56 34.57 4.30
CA LEU A 376 -12.50 34.09 2.91
C LEU A 376 -11.50 34.88 2.07
N SER A 377 -11.61 36.22 2.05
CA SER A 377 -10.87 37.07 1.10
C SER A 377 -9.50 37.53 1.61
N THR A 378 -9.40 37.90 2.89
CA THR A 378 -8.17 38.45 3.48
C THR A 378 -7.29 37.36 4.06
N LEU A 379 -7.84 36.51 4.93
CA LEU A 379 -7.08 35.43 5.57
C LEU A 379 -6.96 34.19 4.69
N ARG A 380 -7.86 34.02 3.72
CA ARG A 380 -7.93 32.86 2.81
C ARG A 380 -7.85 31.54 3.57
N VAL A 381 -8.65 31.40 4.64
CA VAL A 381 -8.55 30.27 5.58
C VAL A 381 -8.76 28.90 4.93
N ARG A 382 -9.48 28.85 3.80
CA ARG A 382 -9.66 27.62 2.99
C ARG A 382 -8.39 27.25 2.22
N ASN A 383 -7.53 28.21 1.90
CA ASN A 383 -6.30 27.97 1.14
C ASN A 383 -5.13 27.53 2.02
N ILE A 384 -5.37 27.36 3.31
CA ILE A 384 -4.40 26.82 4.26
C ILE A 384 -4.47 25.29 4.16
N ALA A 385 -3.36 24.65 3.80
CA ALA A 385 -3.30 23.20 3.72
C ALA A 385 -3.66 22.56 5.08
N THR A 386 -4.65 21.67 5.07
CA THR A 386 -5.04 20.83 6.21
C THR A 386 -3.84 19.98 6.61
N GLY A 387 -3.27 20.25 7.80
CA GLY A 387 -2.00 19.65 8.23
C GLY A 387 -0.90 20.65 8.61
N ALA A 388 -0.95 21.89 8.09
CA ALA A 388 0.14 22.85 8.27
C ALA A 388 0.34 23.30 9.73
N TYR A 389 -0.74 23.45 10.50
CA TYR A 389 -0.70 23.98 11.87
C TYR A 389 -1.19 23.02 12.95
N PHE A 390 -2.17 22.15 12.65
CA PHE A 390 -2.82 21.26 13.64
C PHE A 390 -2.79 19.78 13.25
N GLY A 391 -1.92 19.39 12.31
CA GLY A 391 -1.82 18.01 11.83
C GLY A 391 -3.03 17.55 11.00
N PRO A 392 -3.10 16.25 10.64
CA PRO A 392 -4.18 15.68 9.84
C PRO A 392 -5.52 15.73 10.60
N SER A 393 -6.65 15.61 9.87
CA SER A 393 -7.98 15.54 10.48
C SER A 393 -8.06 14.38 11.48
N PRO A 394 -8.70 14.57 12.65
CA PRO A 394 -8.91 13.52 13.65
C PRO A 394 -9.89 12.43 13.20
N MET A 395 -10.57 12.61 12.06
CA MET A 395 -11.62 11.72 11.57
C MET A 395 -11.08 10.49 10.86
N ILE A 396 -10.23 9.71 11.51
CA ILE A 396 -9.49 8.57 10.91
C ILE A 396 -10.41 7.62 10.11
N TYR A 397 -11.68 7.45 10.53
CA TYR A 397 -12.62 6.49 9.96
C TYR A 397 -13.71 7.11 9.07
N GLU A 398 -13.57 8.39 8.72
CA GLU A 398 -14.39 8.97 7.66
C GLU A 398 -14.04 8.34 6.31
N ASP A 399 -15.07 7.90 5.58
CA ASP A 399 -14.94 7.29 4.26
C ASP A 399 -14.76 8.37 3.19
N GLU A 400 -13.52 8.52 2.71
CA GLU A 400 -13.16 9.51 1.69
C GLU A 400 -13.96 9.35 0.38
N ARG A 401 -14.39 8.12 0.06
CA ARG A 401 -15.24 7.84 -1.11
C ARG A 401 -16.58 8.59 -1.05
N LYS A 402 -17.01 9.03 0.13
CA LYS A 402 -18.26 9.77 0.39
C LYS A 402 -18.05 11.26 0.62
N CYS A 403 -16.85 11.78 0.32
CA CYS A 403 -16.51 13.20 0.46
C CYS A 403 -16.15 13.85 -0.89
N PRO A 404 -17.07 13.84 -1.88
CA PRO A 404 -16.84 14.50 -3.17
C PRO A 404 -16.74 16.01 -3.01
N ILE A 405 -15.90 16.63 -3.83
CA ILE A 405 -15.96 18.08 -4.04
C ILE A 405 -17.20 18.39 -4.89
N LEU A 406 -18.19 19.03 -4.28
CA LEU A 406 -19.46 19.40 -4.93
C LEU A 406 -19.46 20.80 -5.54
N PHE A 407 -18.33 21.51 -5.51
CA PHE A 407 -18.19 22.88 -5.98
C PHE A 407 -17.76 22.87 -7.46
N PRO A 408 -18.64 23.24 -8.41
CA PRO A 408 -18.36 23.07 -9.84
C PRO A 408 -17.26 24.00 -10.38
N ASP A 409 -16.99 25.11 -9.70
CA ASP A 409 -15.98 26.11 -10.08
C ASP A 409 -14.58 25.82 -9.51
N GLN A 410 -14.42 24.74 -8.75
CA GLN A 410 -13.14 24.36 -8.17
C GLN A 410 -12.16 23.86 -9.27
N THR A 411 -10.91 24.33 -9.22
CA THR A 411 -9.93 24.14 -10.30
C THR A 411 -9.67 22.68 -10.67
N ASP A 412 -9.56 21.77 -9.70
CA ASP A 412 -9.27 20.35 -9.97
C ASP A 412 -10.47 19.65 -10.61
N VAL A 413 -11.68 19.99 -10.15
CA VAL A 413 -12.94 19.51 -10.72
C VAL A 413 -13.11 20.02 -12.16
N VAL A 414 -12.85 21.30 -12.40
CA VAL A 414 -12.88 21.87 -13.76
C VAL A 414 -11.85 21.18 -14.65
N SER A 415 -10.60 21.02 -14.19
CA SER A 415 -9.54 20.37 -14.96
C SER A 415 -9.88 18.92 -15.33
N TYR A 416 -10.47 18.18 -14.39
CA TYR A 416 -10.95 16.82 -14.63
C TYR A 416 -12.09 16.79 -15.66
N ARG A 417 -13.07 17.69 -15.54
CA ARG A 417 -14.17 17.80 -16.50
C ARG A 417 -13.68 18.16 -17.89
N GLU A 418 -12.86 19.18 -18.05
CA GLU A 418 -12.36 19.62 -19.36
C GLU A 418 -11.58 18.50 -20.06
N THR A 419 -10.82 17.70 -19.30
CA THR A 419 -10.12 16.53 -19.85
C THR A 419 -11.09 15.49 -20.43
N LEU A 420 -12.22 15.23 -19.75
CA LEU A 420 -13.26 14.33 -20.25
C LEU A 420 -14.02 14.91 -21.44
N LEU A 421 -14.27 16.24 -21.44
CA LEU A 421 -14.94 16.93 -22.53
C LEU A 421 -14.09 16.98 -23.80
N ASP A 422 -12.78 17.18 -23.69
CA ASP A 422 -11.85 17.16 -24.83
C ASP A 422 -11.84 15.80 -25.54
N ASP A 423 -11.84 14.70 -24.78
CA ASP A 423 -11.91 13.34 -25.34
C ASP A 423 -13.30 13.02 -25.90
N ALA A 424 -14.36 13.46 -25.22
CA ALA A 424 -15.74 13.30 -25.67
C ALA A 424 -16.00 14.04 -27.00
N THR A 425 -15.55 15.29 -27.11
CA THR A 425 -15.65 16.11 -28.33
C THR A 425 -14.93 15.45 -29.49
N SER A 426 -13.73 14.95 -29.22
CA SER A 426 -12.95 14.20 -30.20
C SER A 426 -13.71 12.97 -30.69
N TYR A 427 -14.32 12.20 -29.78
CA TYR A 427 -15.09 10.99 -30.13
C TYR A 427 -16.34 11.30 -30.97
N ASP A 428 -17.16 12.26 -30.55
CA ASP A 428 -18.44 12.59 -31.22
C ASP A 428 -18.24 13.07 -32.66
N SER A 429 -17.14 13.79 -32.93
CA SER A 429 -16.78 14.23 -34.28
C SER A 429 -16.62 13.07 -35.28
N TYR A 430 -16.17 11.90 -34.81
CA TYR A 430 -15.95 10.71 -35.63
C TYR A 430 -17.07 9.67 -35.54
N ASN A 431 -17.94 9.70 -34.53
CA ASN A 431 -18.99 8.70 -34.35
C ASN A 431 -20.05 8.81 -35.47
N PRO A 432 -20.20 7.81 -36.36
CA PRO A 432 -21.21 7.83 -37.42
C PRO A 432 -22.62 7.49 -36.91
N ASN A 433 -22.73 6.85 -35.74
CA ASN A 433 -23.98 6.31 -35.20
C ASN A 433 -24.72 7.28 -34.27
N LEU A 434 -24.20 8.50 -34.11
CA LEU A 434 -24.80 9.55 -33.29
C LEU A 434 -26.26 9.78 -33.68
N ILE A 435 -27.17 9.80 -32.71
CA ILE A 435 -28.61 9.76 -32.98
C ILE A 435 -29.11 10.93 -33.84
N ILE A 436 -28.47 12.10 -33.75
CA ILE A 436 -28.77 13.27 -34.57
C ILE A 436 -28.50 13.05 -36.06
N LYS A 437 -27.58 12.14 -36.41
CA LYS A 437 -27.25 11.76 -37.79
C LYS A 437 -28.24 10.75 -38.36
N LEU A 438 -29.04 10.09 -37.51
CA LEU A 438 -30.03 9.08 -37.89
C LEU A 438 -31.41 9.69 -38.17
N VAL A 439 -31.67 10.90 -37.68
CA VAL A 439 -32.94 11.63 -37.88
C VAL A 439 -32.80 12.61 -39.04
N PRO A 440 -33.85 12.81 -39.88
CA PRO A 440 -33.81 13.83 -40.92
C PRO A 440 -33.57 15.23 -40.34
N LYS A 441 -32.56 15.94 -40.88
CA LYS A 441 -32.14 17.27 -40.40
C LYS A 441 -33.26 18.32 -40.32
N HIS A 442 -34.27 18.24 -41.17
CA HIS A 442 -35.35 19.22 -41.20
C HIS A 442 -36.13 19.30 -39.86
N PHE A 443 -36.17 18.22 -39.08
CA PHE A 443 -36.80 18.25 -37.75
C PHE A 443 -35.99 19.09 -36.75
N LEU A 444 -34.66 19.06 -36.86
CA LEU A 444 -33.76 19.83 -35.99
C LEU A 444 -33.79 21.32 -36.35
N THR A 445 -33.90 21.66 -37.64
CA THR A 445 -34.02 23.05 -38.08
C THR A 445 -35.36 23.66 -37.70
N MET A 446 -36.46 22.90 -37.76
CA MET A 446 -37.78 23.38 -37.31
C MET A 446 -37.79 23.67 -35.80
N GLY A 447 -37.20 22.79 -34.98
CA GLY A 447 -37.11 23.04 -33.54
C GLY A 447 -36.16 24.18 -33.19
N GLN A 448 -35.08 24.37 -33.97
CA GLN A 448 -34.22 25.54 -33.86
C GLN A 448 -34.98 26.86 -34.09
N GLU A 449 -35.82 26.93 -35.14
CA GLU A 449 -36.62 28.11 -35.45
C GLU A 449 -37.69 28.39 -34.39
N GLU A 450 -38.37 27.35 -33.89
CA GLU A 450 -39.41 27.47 -32.86
C GLU A 450 -38.85 27.94 -31.51
N ASP A 451 -37.72 27.37 -31.07
CA ASP A 451 -37.08 27.69 -29.78
C ASP A 451 -36.07 28.86 -29.89
N ALA A 452 -35.94 29.48 -31.08
CA ALA A 452 -35.04 30.59 -31.38
C ALA A 452 -33.56 30.36 -30.98
N LEU A 453 -33.03 29.16 -31.28
CA LEU A 453 -31.66 28.75 -30.94
C LEU A 453 -30.63 29.18 -32.00
N GLU A 454 -29.40 29.49 -31.59
CA GLU A 454 -28.31 29.88 -32.50
C GLU A 454 -27.79 28.71 -33.38
N THR A 455 -27.86 27.48 -32.87
CA THR A 455 -27.41 26.26 -33.54
C THR A 455 -28.50 25.18 -33.50
N GLU A 456 -28.38 24.16 -34.36
CA GLU A 456 -29.30 23.00 -34.37
C GLU A 456 -29.33 22.28 -33.00
N GLU A 457 -28.23 22.28 -32.24
CA GLU A 457 -28.13 21.55 -30.97
C GLU A 457 -28.44 22.42 -29.73
N GLY A 458 -28.40 23.75 -29.88
CA GLY A 458 -28.43 24.69 -28.77
C GLY A 458 -27.17 24.60 -27.91
N GLY A 459 -27.30 24.93 -26.63
CA GLY A 459 -26.21 24.93 -25.64
C GLY A 459 -26.09 23.64 -24.84
N ILE A 460 -26.72 22.53 -25.24
CA ILE A 460 -26.76 21.29 -24.44
C ILE A 460 -25.38 20.68 -24.15
N ASN A 461 -24.41 20.96 -25.01
CA ASN A 461 -23.02 20.52 -24.87
C ASN A 461 -22.23 21.38 -23.87
N THR A 462 -22.86 22.43 -23.32
CA THR A 462 -22.29 23.27 -22.27
C THR A 462 -23.02 23.05 -20.95
N LEU A 463 -22.23 22.94 -19.89
CA LEU A 463 -22.74 22.94 -18.52
C LEU A 463 -22.63 24.36 -17.97
N GLU A 464 -23.76 24.98 -17.66
CA GLU A 464 -23.82 26.24 -16.91
C GLU A 464 -23.72 25.92 -15.42
N TYR A 465 -22.93 26.66 -14.65
CA TYR A 465 -22.80 26.42 -13.22
C TYR A 465 -22.38 27.69 -12.48
N GLY A 466 -22.78 27.78 -11.21
CA GLY A 466 -22.27 28.76 -10.27
C GLY A 466 -21.16 28.20 -9.39
N SER A 467 -20.83 28.94 -8.34
CA SER A 467 -19.81 28.57 -7.34
C SER A 467 -20.34 27.70 -6.19
N GLU A 468 -21.63 27.34 -6.23
CA GLU A 468 -22.30 26.60 -5.15
C GLU A 468 -22.85 25.27 -5.68
N PRO A 469 -22.96 24.22 -4.85
CA PRO A 469 -23.63 22.99 -5.24
C PRO A 469 -25.10 23.26 -5.62
N ASN A 470 -25.71 22.36 -6.39
CA ASN A 470 -27.08 22.52 -6.90
C ASN A 470 -27.34 23.76 -7.80
N THR A 471 -26.28 24.29 -8.41
CA THR A 471 -26.37 25.39 -9.40
C THR A 471 -26.01 24.95 -10.81
N ALA A 472 -25.59 23.70 -11.01
CA ALA A 472 -25.23 23.21 -12.33
C ALA A 472 -26.50 22.99 -13.16
N ARG A 473 -26.50 23.34 -14.44
CA ARG A 473 -27.62 23.13 -15.36
C ARG A 473 -27.09 22.86 -16.75
N LEU A 474 -27.73 21.93 -17.45
CA LEU A 474 -27.46 21.76 -18.88
C LEU A 474 -27.96 23.00 -19.63
N GLY A 475 -27.20 23.45 -20.63
CA GLY A 475 -27.60 24.58 -21.46
C GLY A 475 -28.90 24.31 -22.22
N SER A 476 -29.58 25.39 -22.61
CA SER A 476 -30.88 25.30 -23.30
C SER A 476 -30.79 24.57 -24.64
N THR A 477 -31.80 23.76 -24.95
CA THR A 477 -31.88 22.99 -26.19
C THR A 477 -33.32 22.73 -26.59
N GLN A 478 -33.52 22.29 -27.82
CA GLN A 478 -34.84 21.93 -28.34
C GLN A 478 -35.38 20.64 -27.71
N SER A 479 -36.68 20.62 -27.42
CA SER A 479 -37.34 19.51 -26.72
C SER A 479 -37.18 18.16 -27.43
N ILE A 480 -37.16 18.16 -28.76
CA ILE A 480 -36.95 16.94 -29.56
C ILE A 480 -35.55 16.36 -29.35
N LEU A 481 -34.52 17.20 -29.25
CA LEU A 481 -33.15 16.75 -29.05
C LEU A 481 -32.94 16.16 -27.65
N SER A 482 -33.56 16.76 -26.64
CA SER A 482 -33.57 16.22 -25.28
C SER A 482 -34.19 14.81 -25.23
N LEU A 483 -35.29 14.60 -25.95
CA LEU A 483 -35.93 13.29 -26.07
C LEU A 483 -35.03 12.29 -26.82
N LEU A 484 -34.39 12.72 -27.91
CA LEU A 484 -33.48 11.86 -28.68
C LEU A 484 -32.27 11.42 -27.83
N TYR A 485 -31.64 12.31 -27.08
CA TYR A 485 -30.52 11.94 -26.21
C TYR A 485 -30.95 11.02 -25.05
N LEU A 486 -32.16 11.19 -24.50
CA LEU A 486 -32.72 10.26 -23.51
C LEU A 486 -32.87 8.86 -24.12
N TRP A 487 -33.44 8.75 -25.32
CA TRP A 487 -33.56 7.47 -26.02
C TRP A 487 -32.20 6.86 -26.37
N ALA A 488 -31.26 7.69 -26.81
CA ALA A 488 -29.92 7.25 -27.15
C ALA A 488 -29.19 6.66 -25.92
N GLY A 489 -29.28 7.33 -24.77
CA GLY A 489 -28.74 6.80 -23.51
C GLY A 489 -29.35 5.46 -23.12
N PHE A 490 -30.68 5.32 -23.25
CA PHE A 490 -31.36 4.05 -23.00
C PHE A 490 -30.92 2.93 -23.96
N PHE A 491 -30.76 3.22 -25.26
CA PHE A 491 -30.26 2.24 -26.23
C PHE A 491 -28.80 1.87 -25.99
N ASP A 492 -27.97 2.80 -25.54
CA ASP A 492 -26.59 2.52 -25.15
C ASP A 492 -26.54 1.55 -23.97
N GLU A 493 -27.36 1.76 -22.93
CA GLU A 493 -27.46 0.84 -21.79
C GLU A 493 -27.97 -0.55 -22.21
N LEU A 494 -28.99 -0.62 -23.05
CA LEU A 494 -29.48 -1.90 -23.59
C LEU A 494 -28.40 -2.65 -24.36
N LYS A 495 -27.62 -1.93 -25.18
CA LYS A 495 -26.53 -2.51 -25.93
C LYS A 495 -25.43 -3.05 -25.00
N LEU A 496 -25.06 -2.32 -23.95
CA LEU A 496 -24.11 -2.79 -22.94
C LEU A 496 -24.55 -4.10 -22.30
N PHE A 497 -25.83 -4.22 -21.94
CA PHE A 497 -26.36 -5.48 -21.42
C PHE A 497 -26.29 -6.61 -22.45
N LEU A 498 -26.61 -6.34 -23.73
CA LEU A 498 -26.51 -7.32 -24.81
C LEU A 498 -25.07 -7.78 -25.06
N ASP A 499 -24.12 -6.87 -25.07
CA ASP A 499 -22.70 -7.19 -25.27
C ASP A 499 -22.17 -8.03 -24.08
N ALA A 500 -22.60 -7.75 -22.86
CA ALA A 500 -22.25 -8.54 -21.68
C ALA A 500 -22.77 -10.00 -21.73
N PHE A 501 -23.83 -10.31 -22.50
CA PHE A 501 -24.26 -11.71 -22.69
C PHE A 501 -23.18 -12.54 -23.41
N SER A 502 -22.36 -11.92 -24.26
CA SER A 502 -21.28 -12.62 -24.96
C SER A 502 -20.15 -13.07 -24.02
N THR A 503 -19.92 -12.33 -22.92
CA THR A 503 -18.83 -12.58 -21.97
C THR A 503 -19.22 -13.48 -20.80
N LEU A 504 -20.49 -13.89 -20.69
CA LEU A 504 -21.00 -14.70 -19.57
C LEU A 504 -20.27 -16.03 -19.32
N ARG A 505 -19.62 -16.60 -20.35
CA ARG A 505 -18.87 -17.87 -20.23
C ARG A 505 -17.37 -17.67 -20.12
N HIS A 506 -16.89 -16.43 -20.19
CA HIS A 506 -15.49 -16.11 -20.20
C HIS A 506 -15.07 -15.52 -18.84
N VAL A 507 -14.05 -16.13 -18.23
CA VAL A 507 -13.41 -15.62 -17.01
C VAL A 507 -11.94 -15.49 -17.31
N ASP A 508 -11.37 -14.35 -16.95
CA ASP A 508 -9.95 -14.11 -16.95
C ASP A 508 -9.54 -13.44 -15.62
N TYR A 509 -8.23 -13.26 -15.44
CA TYR A 509 -7.66 -12.45 -14.38
C TYR A 509 -7.85 -10.95 -14.60
N ASP A 510 -8.10 -10.54 -15.84
CA ASP A 510 -8.38 -9.16 -16.19
C ASP A 510 -9.76 -8.72 -15.66
N SER A 511 -9.85 -7.46 -15.26
CA SER A 511 -11.08 -6.87 -14.70
C SER A 511 -12.13 -6.55 -15.75
N GLU A 512 -11.74 -6.45 -17.02
CA GLU A 512 -12.56 -5.96 -18.14
C GLU A 512 -12.91 -7.11 -19.09
N ASP A 513 -14.02 -6.98 -19.83
CA ASP A 513 -14.49 -7.95 -20.84
C ASP A 513 -14.66 -9.41 -20.32
N THR A 514 -14.81 -9.57 -19.01
CA THR A 514 -15.06 -10.86 -18.35
C THR A 514 -16.49 -10.93 -17.82
N VAL A 515 -16.93 -12.14 -17.44
CA VAL A 515 -18.24 -12.36 -16.82
C VAL A 515 -18.47 -11.38 -15.66
N PRO A 516 -19.63 -10.73 -15.56
CA PRO A 516 -19.98 -9.91 -14.39
C PRO A 516 -19.92 -10.71 -13.08
N ASP A 517 -19.50 -10.05 -12.00
CA ASP A 517 -19.35 -10.67 -10.67
C ASP A 517 -20.63 -11.38 -10.18
N ALA A 518 -21.80 -10.82 -10.49
CA ALA A 518 -23.10 -11.37 -10.12
C ALA A 518 -23.34 -12.80 -10.69
N PHE A 519 -22.72 -13.13 -11.82
CA PHE A 519 -22.92 -14.41 -12.50
C PHE A 519 -21.85 -15.46 -12.19
N LEU A 520 -20.84 -15.17 -11.36
CA LEU A 520 -19.76 -16.11 -11.03
C LEU A 520 -20.29 -17.43 -10.46
N MET A 521 -21.30 -17.39 -9.58
CA MET A 521 -21.90 -18.60 -9.01
C MET A 521 -22.68 -19.40 -10.08
N GLN A 522 -23.37 -18.73 -11.00
CA GLN A 522 -24.08 -19.41 -12.09
C GLN A 522 -23.09 -20.07 -13.06
N LEU A 523 -21.97 -19.41 -13.34
CA LEU A 523 -20.89 -19.95 -14.16
C LEU A 523 -20.19 -21.13 -13.49
N ALA A 524 -19.95 -21.06 -12.18
CA ALA A 524 -19.42 -22.20 -11.41
C ALA A 524 -20.34 -23.42 -11.51
N LYS A 525 -21.64 -23.22 -11.31
CA LYS A 525 -22.65 -24.28 -11.45
C LYS A 525 -22.67 -24.85 -12.87
N PHE A 526 -22.52 -24.01 -13.90
CA PHE A 526 -22.39 -24.46 -15.29
C PHE A 526 -21.17 -25.38 -15.49
N TYR A 527 -20.05 -25.10 -14.83
CA TYR A 527 -18.87 -25.99 -14.81
C TYR A 527 -18.99 -27.18 -13.84
N GLY A 528 -20.11 -27.33 -13.12
CA GLY A 528 -20.31 -28.39 -12.13
C GLY A 528 -19.50 -28.19 -10.84
N LEU A 529 -19.14 -26.94 -10.53
CA LEU A 529 -18.44 -26.54 -9.31
C LEU A 529 -19.40 -25.83 -8.36
N GLU A 530 -19.36 -26.20 -7.09
CA GLU A 530 -20.01 -25.46 -6.01
C GLU A 530 -18.98 -24.58 -5.31
N LEU A 531 -19.15 -23.26 -5.40
CA LEU A 531 -18.28 -22.31 -4.72
C LEU A 531 -18.69 -22.21 -3.25
N PRO A 532 -17.75 -22.33 -2.30
CA PRO A 532 -18.06 -22.20 -0.89
C PRO A 532 -18.41 -20.74 -0.55
N PRO A 533 -19.36 -20.51 0.37
CA PRO A 533 -19.62 -19.18 0.90
C PRO A 533 -18.42 -18.76 1.78
N LEU A 534 -17.76 -17.66 1.41
CA LEU A 534 -16.63 -17.09 2.15
C LEU A 534 -17.14 -16.01 3.11
N PHE A 535 -16.49 -15.86 4.27
CA PHE A 535 -16.74 -14.80 5.25
C PHE A 535 -18.11 -14.83 5.97
N ASN A 536 -18.67 -16.02 6.24
CA ASN A 536 -19.98 -16.19 6.91
C ASN A 536 -20.13 -15.50 8.28
N ASN A 537 -19.03 -15.24 8.99
CA ASN A 537 -19.04 -14.58 10.31
C ASN A 537 -18.76 -13.07 10.24
N SER A 538 -18.74 -12.47 9.04
CA SER A 538 -18.54 -11.03 8.87
C SER A 538 -19.85 -10.26 9.06
N SER A 539 -19.76 -9.06 9.61
CA SER A 539 -20.88 -8.12 9.67
C SER A 539 -21.17 -7.51 8.29
N ILE A 540 -22.39 -7.00 8.09
CA ILE A 540 -22.80 -6.37 6.81
C ILE A 540 -21.87 -5.19 6.46
N ASN A 541 -21.48 -4.40 7.46
CA ASN A 541 -20.56 -3.28 7.26
C ASN A 541 -19.14 -3.73 6.86
N GLN A 542 -18.63 -4.84 7.41
CA GLN A 542 -17.37 -5.43 6.96
C GLN A 542 -17.49 -6.00 5.53
N PHE A 543 -18.60 -6.67 5.24
CA PHE A 543 -18.80 -7.35 3.97
C PHE A 543 -18.97 -6.39 2.78
N ILE A 544 -19.84 -5.39 2.94
CA ILE A 544 -20.24 -4.48 1.86
C ILE A 544 -19.48 -3.15 1.90
N ASN A 545 -19.29 -2.55 3.09
CA ASN A 545 -18.68 -1.22 3.19
C ASN A 545 -17.16 -1.28 3.40
N GLY A 546 -16.61 -2.45 3.74
CA GLY A 546 -15.18 -2.64 3.99
C GLY A 546 -14.68 -2.02 5.29
N SER A 547 -15.58 -1.64 6.20
CA SER A 547 -15.22 -1.04 7.49
C SER A 547 -14.98 -2.11 8.55
N ASN A 548 -13.98 -1.92 9.41
CA ASN A 548 -13.68 -2.76 10.58
C ASN A 548 -13.27 -4.20 10.22
N ILE A 549 -12.58 -4.40 9.09
CA ILE A 549 -12.07 -5.74 8.72
C ILE A 549 -10.99 -6.21 9.70
N THR A 550 -10.20 -5.27 10.20
CA THR A 550 -9.16 -5.49 11.23
C THR A 550 -9.70 -5.21 12.64
N PRO A 551 -9.00 -5.65 13.70
CA PRO A 551 -9.32 -5.26 15.08
C PRO A 551 -9.30 -3.73 15.28
N ASP A 552 -8.45 -3.05 14.51
CA ASP A 552 -8.46 -1.61 14.40
C ASP A 552 -9.63 -1.19 13.50
N ILE A 553 -10.40 -0.20 13.95
CA ILE A 553 -11.48 0.41 13.17
C ILE A 553 -10.79 1.06 11.97
N VAL A 554 -10.84 0.47 10.78
CA VAL A 554 -10.20 1.03 9.58
C VAL A 554 -11.13 0.74 8.41
N ASN A 555 -11.26 1.71 7.50
CA ASN A 555 -11.92 1.48 6.22
C ASN A 555 -10.89 0.91 5.25
N SER A 556 -11.11 -0.32 4.80
CA SER A 556 -10.33 -0.92 3.73
C SER A 556 -10.78 -0.37 2.37
N GLU A 557 -9.84 -0.19 1.45
CA GLU A 557 -10.13 0.13 0.05
C GLU A 557 -11.01 -0.97 -0.58
N ASN A 558 -10.66 -2.23 -0.29
CA ASN A 558 -11.33 -3.41 -0.82
C ASN A 558 -12.29 -4.02 0.19
N THR A 559 -13.53 -4.28 -0.24
CA THR A 559 -14.58 -4.90 0.57
C THR A 559 -14.39 -6.42 0.62
N LEU A 560 -14.93 -7.11 1.63
CA LEU A 560 -14.83 -8.58 1.67
C LEU A 560 -15.62 -9.23 0.52
N GLN A 561 -16.69 -8.59 0.05
CA GLN A 561 -17.42 -9.01 -1.15
C GLN A 561 -16.51 -8.97 -2.39
N TYR A 562 -15.75 -7.89 -2.58
CA TYR A 562 -14.79 -7.80 -3.68
C TYR A 562 -13.73 -8.91 -3.58
N LEU A 563 -13.16 -9.13 -2.39
CA LEU A 563 -12.17 -10.21 -2.18
C LEU A 563 -12.75 -11.60 -2.47
N GLN A 564 -14.00 -11.85 -2.07
CA GLN A 564 -14.71 -13.09 -2.38
C GLN A 564 -14.83 -13.30 -3.90
N ASN A 565 -15.28 -12.28 -4.63
CA ASN A 565 -15.41 -12.35 -6.08
C ASN A 565 -14.07 -12.61 -6.77
N GLN A 566 -12.99 -11.98 -6.30
CA GLN A 566 -11.64 -12.21 -6.83
C GLN A 566 -11.14 -13.64 -6.58
N VAL A 567 -11.38 -14.20 -5.39
CA VAL A 567 -11.03 -15.61 -5.10
C VAL A 567 -11.83 -16.56 -6.00
N TRP A 568 -13.13 -16.32 -6.18
CA TRP A 568 -13.97 -17.12 -7.05
C TRP A 568 -13.52 -17.05 -8.51
N ARG A 569 -13.15 -15.87 -9.02
CA ARG A 569 -12.56 -15.72 -10.36
C ARG A 569 -11.31 -16.57 -10.52
N ARG A 570 -10.38 -16.52 -9.56
CA ARG A 570 -9.14 -17.34 -9.62
C ARG A 570 -9.43 -18.83 -9.65
N ILE A 571 -10.42 -19.31 -8.88
CA ILE A 571 -10.86 -20.71 -8.90
C ILE A 571 -11.44 -21.06 -10.28
N LEU A 572 -12.28 -20.19 -10.85
CA LEU A 572 -12.93 -20.43 -12.14
C LEU A 572 -11.96 -20.39 -13.32
N VAL A 573 -10.99 -19.48 -13.32
CA VAL A 573 -9.93 -19.45 -14.34
C VAL A 573 -9.13 -20.76 -14.33
N ASN A 574 -8.84 -21.30 -13.15
CA ASN A 574 -8.11 -22.57 -12.99
C ASN A 574 -9.03 -23.80 -12.99
N ALA A 575 -10.34 -23.65 -13.23
CA ALA A 575 -11.31 -24.73 -13.12
C ALA A 575 -10.98 -25.91 -14.05
N ASN A 576 -10.49 -25.65 -15.26
CA ASN A 576 -10.14 -26.69 -16.22
C ASN A 576 -9.02 -27.60 -15.68
N ASP A 577 -7.98 -27.01 -15.09
CA ASP A 577 -6.86 -27.76 -14.49
C ASP A 577 -7.30 -28.52 -13.23
N ILE A 578 -8.07 -27.86 -12.36
CA ILE A 578 -8.61 -28.46 -11.14
C ILE A 578 -9.52 -29.67 -11.48
N LEU A 579 -10.38 -29.54 -12.49
CA LEU A 579 -11.30 -30.60 -12.91
C LEU A 579 -10.56 -31.78 -13.57
N LYS A 580 -9.55 -31.51 -14.40
CA LYS A 580 -8.71 -32.56 -15.03
C LYS A 580 -7.87 -33.32 -14.01
N SER A 581 -7.36 -32.63 -12.99
CA SER A 581 -6.52 -33.19 -11.94
C SER A 581 -7.32 -33.65 -10.70
N LYS A 582 -8.66 -33.69 -10.79
CA LYS A 582 -9.54 -34.11 -9.70
C LYS A 582 -9.15 -35.49 -9.17
N GLY A 583 -9.06 -35.62 -7.85
CA GLY A 583 -8.69 -36.84 -7.15
C GLY A 583 -7.19 -37.04 -6.95
N THR A 584 -6.34 -36.12 -7.42
CA THR A 584 -4.89 -36.15 -7.19
C THR A 584 -4.46 -35.10 -6.16
N VAL A 585 -3.27 -35.28 -5.58
CA VAL A 585 -2.63 -34.23 -4.76
C VAL A 585 -2.44 -32.93 -5.54
N HIS A 586 -2.18 -33.02 -6.85
CA HIS A 586 -2.06 -31.85 -7.71
C HIS A 586 -3.35 -31.02 -7.73
N GLY A 587 -4.52 -31.64 -7.87
CA GLY A 587 -5.80 -30.92 -7.91
C GLY A 587 -6.10 -30.16 -6.62
N ILE A 588 -5.78 -30.75 -5.47
CA ILE A 588 -5.93 -30.08 -4.15
C ILE A 588 -4.96 -28.89 -4.06
N LYS A 589 -3.70 -29.08 -4.46
CA LYS A 589 -2.70 -28.01 -4.46
C LYS A 589 -3.05 -26.89 -5.44
N ALA A 590 -3.58 -27.22 -6.62
CA ALA A 590 -4.02 -26.26 -7.63
C ALA A 590 -5.18 -25.41 -7.09
N LEU A 591 -6.16 -26.01 -6.40
CA LEU A 591 -7.24 -25.27 -5.74
C LEU A 591 -6.72 -24.32 -4.65
N LEU A 592 -5.82 -24.79 -3.78
CA LEU A 592 -5.24 -23.95 -2.72
C LEU A 592 -4.43 -22.79 -3.31
N ARG A 593 -3.64 -23.05 -4.34
CA ARG A 593 -2.89 -22.00 -5.07
C ARG A 593 -3.83 -21.00 -5.74
N ALA A 594 -4.97 -21.45 -6.29
CA ALA A 594 -5.98 -20.55 -6.86
C ALA A 594 -6.60 -19.63 -5.80
N VAL A 595 -6.79 -20.11 -4.58
CA VAL A 595 -7.24 -19.28 -3.43
C VAL A 595 -6.13 -18.33 -2.95
N GLY A 596 -4.87 -18.57 -3.33
CA GLY A 596 -3.69 -17.79 -2.92
C GLY A 596 -2.92 -18.39 -1.74
N ILE A 597 -3.16 -19.67 -1.42
CA ILE A 597 -2.49 -20.40 -0.34
C ILE A 597 -1.43 -21.32 -0.96
N GLU A 598 -0.16 -21.16 -0.54
CA GLU A 598 0.91 -22.05 -0.96
C GLU A 598 0.85 -23.37 -0.16
N GLY A 599 0.18 -24.36 -0.75
CA GLY A 599 -0.05 -25.65 -0.11
C GLY A 599 1.22 -26.40 0.29
N ASP A 600 2.32 -26.28 -0.47
CA ASP A 600 3.56 -27.04 -0.24
C ASP A 600 4.32 -26.61 1.02
N ASN A 601 4.13 -25.36 1.47
CA ASN A 601 4.80 -24.82 2.66
C ASN A 601 3.97 -25.00 3.94
N ILE A 602 2.63 -24.97 3.82
CA ILE A 602 1.72 -24.95 4.98
C ILE A 602 1.18 -26.35 5.31
N PHE A 603 0.91 -27.17 4.30
CA PHE A 603 0.22 -28.45 4.46
C PHE A 603 1.03 -29.61 3.89
N ARG A 604 1.04 -30.74 4.60
CA ARG A 604 1.58 -32.00 4.09
C ARG A 604 0.46 -32.83 3.46
N PHE A 605 0.47 -32.95 2.14
CA PHE A 605 -0.46 -33.81 1.41
C PHE A 605 0.13 -35.23 1.27
N ARG A 606 -0.69 -36.23 1.58
CA ARG A 606 -0.29 -37.65 1.48
C ARG A 606 -1.26 -38.40 0.56
N GLU A 607 -0.70 -39.06 -0.45
CA GLU A 607 -1.42 -39.97 -1.35
C GLU A 607 -0.98 -41.41 -1.06
N TYR A 608 -1.93 -42.32 -0.89
CA TYR A 608 -1.66 -43.73 -0.62
C TYR A 608 -1.83 -44.53 -1.92
N GLY A 609 -0.79 -45.26 -2.34
CA GLY A 609 -0.85 -46.13 -3.52
C GLY A 609 0.39 -46.20 -4.43
N GLY A 610 1.56 -45.70 -4.02
CA GLY A 610 2.76 -45.67 -4.86
C GLY A 610 3.57 -46.98 -4.95
N PRO A 611 4.60 -47.03 -5.82
CA PRO A 611 5.48 -48.19 -5.97
C PRO A 611 6.23 -48.49 -4.66
N THR A 612 6.33 -49.79 -4.32
CA THR A 612 6.89 -50.30 -3.06
C THR A 612 8.42 -50.21 -2.97
N GLN A 613 9.10 -49.80 -4.05
CA GLN A 613 10.55 -49.63 -4.11
C GLN A 613 10.90 -48.31 -4.83
N ARG A 614 11.83 -47.55 -4.25
CA ARG A 614 12.35 -46.28 -4.79
C ARG A 614 13.86 -46.19 -4.59
N THR A 615 14.56 -45.53 -5.50
CA THR A 615 15.98 -45.20 -5.33
C THR A 615 16.13 -43.90 -4.53
N LEU A 616 17.19 -43.78 -3.73
CA LEU A 616 17.50 -42.56 -2.96
C LEU A 616 17.63 -41.31 -3.83
N THR A 617 18.06 -41.48 -5.09
CA THR A 617 18.09 -40.41 -6.09
C THR A 617 16.72 -39.87 -6.49
N GLY A 618 15.65 -40.67 -6.37
CA GLY A 618 14.26 -40.28 -6.61
C GLY A 618 13.49 -39.81 -5.37
N LEU A 619 14.14 -39.77 -4.20
CA LEU A 619 13.54 -39.37 -2.91
C LEU A 619 13.83 -37.92 -2.52
N ARG A 620 14.16 -37.06 -3.49
CA ARG A 620 14.37 -35.63 -3.26
C ARG A 620 13.07 -34.85 -3.36
N GLU A 621 12.89 -33.90 -2.45
CA GLU A 621 11.81 -32.92 -2.48
C GLU A 621 12.31 -31.60 -3.04
N THR A 622 11.61 -31.05 -4.03
CA THR A 622 11.86 -29.71 -4.56
C THR A 622 11.06 -28.68 -3.76
N ARG A 623 11.70 -27.60 -3.33
CA ARG A 623 11.05 -26.46 -2.68
C ARG A 623 11.55 -25.15 -3.27
N ASN A 624 10.79 -24.09 -2.99
CA ASN A 624 11.19 -22.73 -3.27
C ASN A 624 11.13 -21.93 -1.96
N GLU A 625 12.04 -20.98 -1.81
CA GLU A 625 12.04 -20.06 -0.67
C GLU A 625 12.60 -18.71 -1.10
N VAL A 626 12.26 -17.66 -0.35
CA VAL A 626 12.84 -16.33 -0.51
C VAL A 626 14.02 -16.19 0.47
N GLY A 627 15.24 -16.20 -0.05
CA GLY A 627 16.47 -15.88 0.68
C GLY A 627 16.93 -14.45 0.42
N ALA A 628 18.08 -14.07 0.97
CA ALA A 628 18.66 -12.74 0.79
C ALA A 628 19.87 -12.72 -0.16
N MET A 629 20.07 -11.60 -0.86
CA MET A 629 21.31 -11.26 -1.56
C MET A 629 21.65 -9.78 -1.37
N LEU A 630 22.93 -9.46 -1.23
CA LEU A 630 23.40 -8.09 -1.15
C LEU A 630 23.51 -7.45 -2.54
N SER A 631 22.95 -6.25 -2.69
CA SER A 631 22.93 -5.49 -3.94
C SER A 631 24.03 -4.44 -4.01
N PHE A 632 24.77 -4.42 -5.13
CA PHE A 632 25.80 -3.42 -5.43
C PHE A 632 25.40 -2.49 -6.60
N LEU A 633 24.14 -2.52 -7.03
CA LEU A 633 23.61 -1.70 -8.14
C LEU A 633 23.91 -0.21 -7.98
N SER A 634 23.83 0.30 -6.75
CA SER A 634 24.03 1.72 -6.42
C SER A 634 25.38 1.98 -5.74
N GLY A 635 26.38 1.13 -6.00
CA GLY A 635 27.67 1.14 -5.30
C GLY A 635 27.68 0.26 -4.05
N GLY A 636 28.87 0.14 -3.45
CA GLY A 636 29.08 -0.69 -2.27
C GLY A 636 30.46 -1.33 -2.23
N TYR A 637 30.90 -1.67 -1.03
CA TYR A 637 32.15 -2.38 -0.77
C TYR A 637 32.01 -3.25 0.47
N ILE A 638 32.19 -4.56 0.30
CA ILE A 638 32.34 -5.50 1.43
C ILE A 638 33.81 -5.85 1.57
N ARG A 639 34.28 -5.89 2.82
CA ARG A 639 35.57 -6.40 3.25
C ARG A 639 35.39 -7.43 4.37
N SER A 640 35.93 -8.65 4.19
CA SER A 640 36.03 -9.62 5.28
C SER A 640 37.11 -9.21 6.29
N PRO A 641 37.12 -9.79 7.50
CA PRO A 641 38.31 -9.77 8.34
C PRO A 641 39.49 -10.45 7.65
N GLU A 642 40.68 -10.22 8.17
CA GLU A 642 41.90 -10.91 7.75
C GLU A 642 41.72 -12.43 7.90
N LEU A 643 41.95 -13.19 6.82
CA LEU A 643 41.85 -14.66 6.72
C LEU A 643 42.98 -15.34 7.51
N SER A 644 43.05 -15.05 8.79
CA SER A 644 43.99 -15.60 9.75
C SER A 644 43.36 -15.67 11.13
N GLY A 645 43.89 -16.55 11.97
CA GLY A 645 43.56 -16.66 13.38
C GLY A 645 44.61 -17.48 14.10
N SER A 646 44.42 -17.76 15.39
CA SER A 646 45.31 -18.66 16.12
C SER A 646 45.13 -20.10 15.66
N ARG A 647 46.24 -20.82 15.46
CA ARG A 647 46.20 -22.22 15.02
C ARG A 647 46.02 -23.14 16.24
N ILE A 648 44.80 -23.61 16.47
CA ILE A 648 44.46 -24.49 17.61
C ILE A 648 44.11 -25.93 17.19
N GLU A 649 43.75 -26.17 15.93
CA GLU A 649 43.45 -27.53 15.45
C GLU A 649 44.68 -28.27 14.91
N PRO A 650 44.79 -29.58 15.16
CA PRO A 650 45.54 -30.49 14.28
C PRO A 650 44.89 -30.58 12.88
N GLY A 651 45.44 -31.41 11.99
CA GLY A 651 44.92 -31.58 10.63
C GLY A 651 45.83 -31.02 9.54
N THR A 652 45.40 -31.14 8.29
CA THR A 652 46.20 -30.81 7.09
C THR A 652 46.04 -29.35 6.68
N PRO A 653 47.13 -28.62 6.40
CA PRO A 653 48.53 -29.04 6.50
C PRO A 653 48.97 -29.13 7.96
N LEU A 654 49.94 -30.02 8.23
CA LEU A 654 50.57 -30.12 9.54
C LEU A 654 51.21 -28.78 9.90
N PRO A 655 51.06 -28.30 11.15
CA PRO A 655 51.66 -27.04 11.57
C PRO A 655 53.18 -27.13 11.47
N ILE A 656 53.82 -26.06 11.00
CA ILE A 656 55.27 -25.93 10.93
C ILE A 656 55.84 -25.71 12.33
N GLY A 657 55.13 -24.95 13.17
CA GLY A 657 55.43 -24.73 14.57
C GLY A 657 54.84 -25.80 15.48
N SER A 658 55.37 -25.88 16.70
CA SER A 658 54.80 -26.72 17.76
C SER A 658 53.60 -26.02 18.39
N PHE A 659 52.58 -26.77 18.81
CA PHE A 659 51.45 -26.21 19.56
C PHE A 659 51.89 -25.58 20.88
N VAL A 660 51.33 -24.42 21.18
CA VAL A 660 51.41 -23.72 22.46
C VAL A 660 50.14 -24.05 23.24
N TYR A 661 50.28 -24.44 24.50
CA TYR A 661 49.17 -24.88 25.35
C TYR A 661 48.92 -23.88 26.48
N ASP A 662 47.65 -23.68 26.84
CA ASP A 662 47.29 -22.96 28.07
C ASP A 662 47.52 -23.78 29.33
N SER A 663 47.22 -23.19 30.49
CA SER A 663 47.32 -23.84 31.81
C SER A 663 46.44 -25.08 31.96
N ASN A 664 45.45 -25.26 31.09
CA ASN A 664 44.53 -26.40 31.08
C ASN A 664 44.93 -27.46 30.03
N GLY A 665 46.08 -27.30 29.37
CA GLY A 665 46.56 -28.22 28.35
C GLY A 665 45.80 -28.12 27.02
N LYS A 666 45.07 -27.04 26.77
CA LYS A 666 44.38 -26.79 25.49
C LYS A 666 45.30 -26.01 24.55
N PRO A 667 45.42 -26.41 23.26
CA PRO A 667 46.20 -25.63 22.30
C PRO A 667 45.57 -24.25 22.11
N THR A 668 46.37 -23.20 22.25
CA THR A 668 45.98 -21.79 22.07
C THR A 668 46.56 -21.18 20.80
N ASP A 669 47.72 -21.64 20.35
CA ASP A 669 48.32 -21.27 19.07
C ASP A 669 49.45 -22.25 18.71
N THR A 670 50.30 -21.88 17.74
CA THR A 670 51.56 -22.56 17.41
C THR A 670 52.76 -21.60 17.53
N THR A 671 53.98 -22.14 17.61
CA THR A 671 55.22 -21.33 17.65
C THR A 671 55.53 -20.63 16.32
N SER A 672 54.80 -20.94 15.24
CA SER A 672 54.95 -20.32 13.92
C SER A 672 53.70 -19.51 13.56
N ARG A 673 53.86 -18.20 13.42
CA ARG A 673 52.79 -17.28 12.99
C ARG A 673 52.22 -17.57 11.59
N HIS A 674 52.87 -18.43 10.80
CA HIS A 674 52.44 -18.83 9.47
C HIS A 674 51.28 -19.82 9.52
N ASP A 675 51.23 -20.67 10.56
CA ASP A 675 50.25 -21.76 10.65
C ASP A 675 48.82 -21.25 10.90
N GLY A 676 48.70 -19.99 11.35
CA GLY A 676 47.44 -19.30 11.58
C GLY A 676 46.76 -18.74 10.33
N LEU A 677 47.40 -18.77 9.15
CA LEU A 677 46.78 -18.30 7.91
C LEU A 677 45.74 -19.30 7.40
N PHE A 678 44.48 -18.88 7.21
CA PHE A 678 43.41 -19.70 6.62
C PHE A 678 43.58 -19.95 5.11
N THR A 679 44.71 -19.51 4.54
CA THR A 679 45.13 -19.76 3.16
C THR A 679 46.35 -20.70 3.08
N SER A 680 46.96 -21.06 4.22
CA SER A 680 48.18 -21.87 4.28
C SER A 680 47.97 -23.31 3.77
N GLY A 681 46.76 -23.83 3.94
CA GLY A 681 46.34 -25.13 3.44
C GLY A 681 45.73 -25.09 2.04
N SER A 682 44.95 -26.12 1.74
CA SER A 682 43.99 -26.06 0.65
C SER A 682 42.81 -25.16 1.06
N TRP A 683 42.17 -24.48 0.12
CA TRP A 683 41.04 -23.60 0.44
C TRP A 683 40.09 -23.44 -0.75
N THR A 684 38.85 -23.05 -0.45
CA THR A 684 37.79 -22.81 -1.44
C THR A 684 36.98 -21.58 -1.07
N PHE A 685 36.75 -20.72 -2.05
CA PHE A 685 35.71 -19.69 -2.04
C PHE A 685 34.50 -20.18 -2.85
N GLU A 686 33.29 -19.94 -2.36
CA GLU A 686 32.06 -20.10 -3.12
C GLU A 686 31.09 -18.96 -2.81
N ALA A 687 30.32 -18.53 -3.81
CA ALA A 687 29.25 -17.55 -3.65
C ALA A 687 28.24 -17.64 -4.80
N ILE A 688 27.02 -17.14 -4.57
CA ILE A 688 25.99 -17.05 -5.60
C ILE A 688 25.92 -15.62 -6.12
N TYR A 689 26.03 -15.45 -7.44
CA TYR A 689 25.97 -14.17 -8.13
C TYR A 689 24.73 -14.07 -9.01
N ASN A 690 24.10 -12.91 -9.05
CA ASN A 690 22.97 -12.62 -9.93
C ASN A 690 23.11 -11.20 -10.51
N PHE A 691 22.76 -11.01 -11.79
CA PHE A 691 22.89 -9.75 -12.52
C PHE A 691 21.54 -9.25 -13.07
N PRO A 692 20.59 -8.86 -12.20
CA PRO A 692 19.25 -8.50 -12.64
C PRO A 692 19.26 -7.19 -13.45
N GLY A 693 18.75 -7.23 -14.69
CA GLY A 693 18.44 -6.03 -15.47
C GLY A 693 19.63 -5.32 -16.14
N LEU A 694 20.81 -5.95 -16.25
CA LEU A 694 21.91 -5.36 -17.01
C LEU A 694 21.72 -5.58 -18.52
N PRO A 695 21.73 -4.52 -19.36
CA PRO A 695 21.72 -4.67 -20.81
C PRO A 695 23.03 -5.33 -21.28
N THR A 696 22.90 -6.26 -22.24
CA THR A 696 23.97 -7.06 -22.87
C THR A 696 24.95 -6.21 -23.68
N THR A 697 25.69 -5.34 -23.00
CA THR A 697 26.84 -4.62 -23.55
C THR A 697 28.12 -5.22 -22.98
N SER A 698 29.27 -4.97 -23.62
CA SER A 698 30.58 -5.57 -23.30
C SER A 698 31.14 -5.11 -21.95
N SER A 699 30.49 -5.48 -20.84
CA SER A 699 30.90 -5.16 -19.49
C SER A 699 31.81 -6.25 -18.91
N ILE A 700 32.93 -5.81 -18.32
CA ILE A 700 33.83 -6.64 -17.52
C ILE A 700 33.60 -6.23 -16.06
N GLN A 701 33.36 -7.18 -15.15
CA GLN A 701 33.10 -6.90 -13.74
C GLN A 701 33.96 -7.79 -12.83
N SER A 702 34.50 -7.20 -11.77
CA SER A 702 35.26 -7.92 -10.73
C SER A 702 34.27 -8.53 -9.72
N LEU A 703 34.14 -9.86 -9.70
CA LEU A 703 33.21 -10.55 -8.79
C LEU A 703 33.71 -10.53 -7.34
N VAL A 704 34.95 -10.96 -7.14
CA VAL A 704 35.61 -10.98 -5.83
C VAL A 704 37.11 -10.89 -6.01
N ARG A 705 37.77 -10.24 -5.05
CA ARG A 705 39.21 -10.15 -4.95
C ARG A 705 39.68 -10.74 -3.63
N VAL A 706 40.82 -11.41 -3.67
CA VAL A 706 41.61 -11.72 -2.48
C VAL A 706 42.75 -10.73 -2.44
N MET A 707 42.73 -9.86 -1.44
CA MET A 707 43.67 -8.76 -1.28
C MET A 707 44.51 -8.97 -0.04
N SER A 708 45.64 -8.27 0.06
CA SER A 708 46.50 -8.30 1.24
C SER A 708 47.02 -6.90 1.54
N THR A 709 47.09 -6.52 2.82
CA THR A 709 47.67 -5.24 3.27
C THR A 709 49.19 -5.34 3.29
N GLY A 710 49.90 -4.46 2.59
CA GLY A 710 51.37 -4.41 2.64
C GLY A 710 51.90 -3.75 3.93
N SER A 711 53.21 -3.53 3.98
CA SER A 711 53.88 -2.74 5.05
C SER A 711 53.61 -1.23 4.97
N THR A 712 52.99 -0.78 3.88
CA THR A 712 52.47 0.56 3.65
C THR A 712 50.94 0.47 3.62
N ALA A 713 50.21 1.57 3.73
CA ALA A 713 48.74 1.58 3.69
C ALA A 713 48.12 1.09 2.35
N ASP A 714 48.94 0.56 1.45
CA ASP A 714 48.61 0.07 0.13
C ASP A 714 48.11 -1.39 0.17
N GLU A 715 47.04 -1.66 -0.57
CA GLU A 715 46.43 -2.98 -0.72
C GLU A 715 46.91 -3.66 -2.00
N ASN A 716 47.32 -4.93 -1.91
CA ASN A 716 47.82 -5.71 -3.04
C ASN A 716 46.81 -6.80 -3.44
N VAL A 717 46.50 -6.92 -4.74
CA VAL A 717 45.57 -7.94 -5.23
C VAL A 717 46.32 -9.25 -5.50
N LEU A 718 46.11 -10.25 -4.65
CA LEU A 718 46.70 -11.58 -4.82
C LEU A 718 45.94 -12.40 -5.87
N LEU A 719 44.61 -12.22 -5.93
CA LEU A 719 43.74 -12.93 -6.85
C LEU A 719 42.51 -12.08 -7.17
N ASN A 720 42.11 -12.09 -8.44
CA ASN A 720 40.92 -11.42 -8.93
C ASN A 720 40.09 -12.38 -9.82
N LEU A 721 38.79 -12.51 -9.52
CA LEU A 721 37.84 -13.23 -10.36
C LEU A 721 37.01 -12.23 -11.16
N VAL A 722 37.09 -12.35 -12.49
CA VAL A 722 36.49 -11.40 -13.43
C VAL A 722 35.45 -12.09 -14.29
N ALA A 723 34.28 -11.48 -14.38
CA ALA A 723 33.21 -11.86 -15.28
C ALA A 723 33.24 -10.94 -16.51
N THR A 724 33.27 -11.52 -17.71
CA THR A 724 33.23 -10.77 -18.98
C THR A 724 31.99 -11.17 -19.77
N SER A 725 31.15 -10.20 -20.10
CA SER A 725 29.99 -10.41 -20.98
C SER A 725 30.44 -11.05 -22.30
N GLY A 726 29.85 -12.20 -22.64
CA GLY A 726 30.19 -12.97 -23.85
C GLY A 726 31.44 -13.86 -23.78
N SER A 727 32.36 -13.62 -22.82
CA SER A 727 33.63 -14.39 -22.71
C SER A 727 33.74 -15.25 -21.45
N GLY A 728 32.76 -15.21 -20.55
CA GLY A 728 32.67 -16.07 -19.38
C GLY A 728 33.46 -15.57 -18.17
N LEU A 729 34.07 -16.49 -17.41
CA LEU A 729 34.82 -16.19 -16.19
C LEU A 729 36.33 -16.30 -16.42
N THR A 730 37.09 -15.35 -15.89
CA THR A 730 38.55 -15.38 -15.88
C THR A 730 39.07 -15.16 -14.47
N LEU A 731 39.82 -16.12 -13.95
CA LEU A 731 40.53 -16.06 -12.68
C LEU A 731 41.98 -15.68 -12.93
N VAL A 732 42.45 -14.61 -12.29
CA VAL A 732 43.84 -14.17 -12.36
C VAL A 732 44.44 -14.19 -10.97
N ALA A 733 45.55 -14.89 -10.78
CA ALA A 733 46.21 -14.98 -9.49
C ALA A 733 47.72 -14.77 -9.59
N ARG A 734 48.28 -14.05 -8.61
CA ARG A 734 49.71 -13.86 -8.44
C ARG A 734 50.08 -13.87 -6.94
N PRO A 735 50.06 -15.04 -6.30
CA PRO A 735 50.28 -15.17 -4.86
C PRO A 735 51.77 -15.26 -4.50
N ASN A 736 52.63 -14.47 -5.15
CA ASN A 736 54.07 -14.57 -4.98
C ASN A 736 54.71 -13.19 -4.82
N SER A 737 55.62 -13.05 -3.84
CA SER A 737 56.32 -11.79 -3.59
C SER A 737 57.46 -11.48 -4.58
N ALA A 738 57.87 -12.43 -5.42
CA ALA A 738 58.94 -12.24 -6.38
C ALA A 738 58.48 -11.46 -7.63
N LYS A 739 59.20 -10.39 -7.96
CA LYS A 739 58.90 -9.51 -9.11
C LYS A 739 58.87 -10.21 -10.47
N LYS A 740 59.59 -11.34 -10.62
CA LYS A 740 59.67 -12.14 -11.86
C LYS A 740 58.73 -13.36 -11.89
N ALA A 741 57.90 -13.55 -10.85
CA ALA A 741 56.94 -14.65 -10.82
C ALA A 741 55.89 -14.53 -11.93
N THR A 742 55.50 -15.66 -12.51
CA THR A 742 54.44 -15.74 -13.54
C THR A 742 53.07 -15.46 -12.93
N VAL A 743 52.13 -14.99 -13.76
CA VAL A 743 50.73 -14.80 -13.38
C VAL A 743 49.94 -16.03 -13.81
N LEU A 744 49.16 -16.62 -12.90
CA LEU A 744 48.18 -17.63 -13.25
C LEU A 744 46.96 -16.94 -13.89
N THR A 745 46.59 -17.37 -15.08
CA THR A 745 45.32 -16.99 -15.71
C THR A 745 44.57 -18.25 -16.11
N MET A 746 43.35 -18.42 -15.60
CA MET A 746 42.46 -19.52 -15.93
C MET A 746 41.13 -18.96 -16.42
N SER A 747 40.60 -19.46 -17.53
CA SER A 747 39.30 -19.04 -18.04
C SER A 747 38.33 -20.21 -18.18
N LEU A 748 37.08 -19.94 -17.85
CA LEU A 748 35.93 -20.76 -18.21
C LEU A 748 35.21 -20.03 -19.33
N GLY A 749 35.44 -20.46 -20.57
CA GLY A 749 34.68 -19.98 -21.71
C GLY A 749 33.27 -20.58 -21.68
N VAL A 750 32.25 -19.75 -21.91
CA VAL A 750 30.88 -20.16 -22.25
C VAL A 750 29.98 -20.56 -21.06
N PRO A 751 29.72 -19.66 -20.10
CA PRO A 751 28.34 -19.19 -20.09
C PRO A 751 28.19 -17.69 -19.86
N THR A 752 27.10 -17.14 -20.38
CA THR A 752 26.61 -15.79 -20.10
C THR A 752 26.18 -15.69 -18.65
N ILE A 753 27.12 -15.69 -17.71
CA ILE A 753 26.85 -15.57 -16.26
C ILE A 753 26.17 -14.25 -15.87
N MET A 754 26.12 -13.29 -16.79
CA MET A 754 25.39 -12.03 -16.69
C MET A 754 24.01 -12.11 -17.39
N ASP A 755 23.35 -13.27 -17.36
CA ASP A 755 22.03 -13.52 -17.96
C ASP A 755 20.85 -13.18 -17.03
N GLY A 756 21.12 -12.57 -15.87
CA GLY A 756 20.11 -12.24 -14.86
C GLY A 756 19.61 -13.44 -14.05
N GLN A 757 20.30 -14.58 -14.13
CA GLN A 757 19.99 -15.78 -13.37
C GLN A 757 21.03 -15.98 -12.25
N PRO A 758 20.69 -16.69 -11.16
CA PRO A 758 21.63 -16.97 -10.09
C PRO A 758 22.63 -18.06 -10.51
N TRP A 759 23.93 -17.73 -10.43
CA TRP A 759 25.04 -18.61 -10.70
C TRP A 759 25.85 -18.87 -9.43
N ASN A 760 26.04 -20.14 -9.09
CA ASN A 760 26.95 -20.53 -8.02
C ASN A 760 28.37 -20.64 -8.60
N ILE A 761 29.28 -19.83 -8.09
CA ILE A 761 30.65 -19.72 -8.61
C ILE A 761 31.62 -20.06 -7.49
N SER A 762 32.58 -20.93 -7.79
CA SER A 762 33.59 -21.38 -6.83
C SER A 762 34.98 -21.42 -7.45
N PHE A 763 35.99 -21.06 -6.66
CA PHE A 763 37.39 -21.25 -7.02
C PHE A 763 38.21 -21.57 -5.76
N GLY A 764 39.38 -22.14 -5.98
CA GLY A 764 40.21 -22.53 -4.85
C GLY A 764 41.57 -23.07 -5.25
N ARG A 765 42.28 -23.53 -4.22
CA ARG A 765 43.61 -24.09 -4.33
C ARG A 765 43.66 -25.41 -3.56
N THR A 766 44.17 -26.44 -4.22
CA THR A 766 44.65 -27.67 -3.59
C THR A 766 46.17 -27.60 -3.49
N ARG A 767 46.70 -27.69 -2.27
CA ARG A 767 48.13 -27.53 -1.99
C ARG A 767 48.94 -28.68 -2.62
N GLY A 768 50.10 -28.37 -3.19
CA GLY A 768 50.92 -29.32 -3.97
C GLY A 768 51.35 -30.57 -3.18
N ASP A 769 51.79 -30.41 -1.94
CA ASP A 769 52.21 -31.52 -1.06
C ASP A 769 51.07 -32.50 -0.75
N MET A 770 49.82 -32.03 -0.72
CA MET A 770 48.63 -32.87 -0.52
C MET A 770 48.28 -33.73 -1.74
N ILE A 771 48.77 -33.37 -2.93
CA ILE A 771 48.55 -34.10 -4.19
C ILE A 771 49.84 -34.76 -4.71
N GLY A 772 50.92 -34.75 -3.91
CA GLY A 772 52.21 -35.32 -4.28
C GLY A 772 52.92 -34.59 -5.43
N GLN A 773 52.66 -33.28 -5.60
CA GLN A 773 53.23 -32.44 -6.66
C GLN A 773 54.03 -31.27 -6.07
N VAL A 774 54.98 -30.75 -6.84
CA VAL A 774 55.74 -29.54 -6.46
C VAL A 774 54.88 -28.27 -6.61
N SER A 775 53.95 -28.27 -7.56
CA SER A 775 53.03 -27.17 -7.85
C SER A 775 51.65 -27.40 -7.24
N SER A 776 51.01 -26.33 -6.77
CA SER A 776 49.63 -26.39 -6.28
C SER A 776 48.63 -26.44 -7.45
N SER A 777 47.49 -27.10 -7.27
CA SER A 777 46.41 -27.16 -8.27
C SER A 777 45.36 -26.10 -7.97
N TYR A 778 45.11 -25.19 -8.90
CA TYR A 778 44.04 -24.20 -8.80
C TYR A 778 42.85 -24.67 -9.61
N PHE A 779 41.64 -24.42 -9.13
CA PHE A 779 40.41 -24.76 -9.83
C PHE A 779 39.44 -23.57 -9.88
N LEU A 780 38.64 -23.53 -10.94
CA LEU A 780 37.55 -22.58 -11.16
C LEU A 780 36.32 -23.34 -11.63
N ARG A 781 35.16 -23.04 -11.03
CA ARG A 781 33.90 -23.74 -11.23
C ARG A 781 32.74 -22.76 -11.31
N ALA A 782 31.76 -23.06 -12.15
CA ALA A 782 30.50 -22.33 -12.24
C ALA A 782 29.35 -23.31 -12.47
N GLY A 783 28.26 -23.16 -11.71
CA GLY A 783 27.12 -24.06 -11.75
C GLY A 783 25.81 -23.30 -11.69
N ARG A 784 24.80 -23.82 -12.40
CA ARG A 784 23.46 -23.25 -12.45
C ARG A 784 22.43 -24.24 -11.93
N ASN A 785 21.55 -23.75 -11.06
CA ASN A 785 20.39 -24.47 -10.60
C ASN A 785 19.16 -24.08 -11.41
N SER A 786 18.36 -25.07 -11.81
CA SER A 786 17.02 -24.88 -12.38
C SER A 786 16.03 -25.76 -11.61
N LEU A 787 15.11 -25.14 -10.88
CA LEU A 787 14.01 -25.80 -10.14
C LEU A 787 14.48 -26.93 -9.20
N GLY A 788 15.64 -26.79 -8.56
CA GLY A 788 16.22 -27.76 -7.62
C GLY A 788 17.10 -28.84 -8.27
N VAL A 789 17.34 -28.76 -9.58
CA VAL A 789 18.26 -29.64 -10.31
C VAL A 789 19.45 -28.83 -10.82
N VAL A 790 20.67 -29.40 -10.77
CA VAL A 790 21.83 -28.76 -11.41
C VAL A 790 21.67 -28.88 -12.93
N ALA A 791 21.41 -27.76 -13.59
CA ALA A 791 21.21 -27.70 -15.03
C ALA A 791 22.53 -27.69 -15.79
N GLU A 792 23.50 -26.92 -15.30
CA GLU A 792 24.78 -26.69 -15.97
C GLU A 792 25.92 -26.70 -14.94
N VAL A 793 27.04 -27.33 -15.30
CA VAL A 793 28.27 -27.37 -14.51
C VAL A 793 29.47 -27.20 -15.42
N TYR A 794 30.32 -26.23 -15.07
CA TYR A 794 31.56 -25.94 -15.76
C TYR A 794 32.71 -25.99 -14.76
N THR A 795 33.79 -26.71 -15.09
CA THR A 795 34.97 -26.82 -14.22
C THR A 795 36.24 -26.77 -15.05
N THR A 796 37.28 -26.13 -14.51
CA THR A 796 38.63 -26.12 -15.08
C THR A 796 39.66 -26.10 -13.95
N SER A 797 40.85 -26.64 -14.20
CA SER A 797 41.96 -26.63 -13.24
C SER A 797 43.30 -26.49 -13.94
N SER A 798 44.29 -25.92 -13.24
CA SER A 798 45.66 -25.79 -13.71
C SER A 798 46.64 -25.94 -12.56
N LEU A 799 47.76 -26.62 -12.81
CA LEU A 799 48.91 -26.60 -11.90
C LEU A 799 49.64 -25.26 -12.01
N PHE A 800 50.08 -24.73 -10.88
CA PHE A 800 50.79 -23.46 -10.79
C PHE A 800 51.84 -23.50 -9.68
N ASP A 801 53.07 -23.07 -9.98
CA ASP A 801 54.14 -22.95 -8.99
C ASP A 801 53.97 -21.64 -8.20
N ASP A 802 53.31 -21.76 -7.05
CA ASP A 802 53.11 -20.65 -6.12
C ASP A 802 54.34 -20.37 -5.22
N ASN A 803 55.37 -21.22 -5.26
CA ASN A 803 56.63 -21.05 -4.52
C ASN A 803 57.73 -20.34 -5.35
N PHE A 804 57.54 -20.15 -6.66
CA PHE A 804 58.50 -19.53 -7.60
C PHE A 804 59.92 -20.12 -7.52
N ASN A 805 60.26 -21.03 -8.44
CA ASN A 805 61.49 -21.83 -8.41
C ASN A 805 61.60 -22.68 -7.13
N GLY A 806 60.46 -23.10 -6.58
CA GLY A 806 60.41 -23.96 -5.40
C GLY A 806 60.86 -23.31 -4.08
N ASN A 807 60.86 -21.97 -3.96
CA ASN A 807 61.20 -21.29 -2.70
C ASN A 807 59.94 -20.93 -1.88
N PRO A 808 59.60 -21.69 -0.82
CA PRO A 808 58.36 -21.47 -0.06
C PRO A 808 58.27 -20.09 0.58
N ALA A 809 59.41 -19.41 0.82
CA ALA A 809 59.46 -18.07 1.41
C ALA A 809 58.74 -17.00 0.55
N ASN A 810 58.55 -17.27 -0.75
CA ASN A 810 57.88 -16.34 -1.65
C ASN A 810 56.36 -16.54 -1.72
N ASN A 811 55.83 -17.63 -1.14
CA ASN A 811 54.42 -18.00 -1.26
C ASN A 811 53.54 -17.23 -0.28
N LEU A 812 52.80 -16.24 -0.78
CA LEU A 812 51.97 -15.36 0.04
C LEU A 812 50.71 -16.04 0.61
N TRP A 813 50.39 -17.27 0.19
CA TRP A 813 49.36 -18.08 0.84
C TRP A 813 49.85 -18.73 2.13
N GLN A 814 51.15 -19.03 2.23
CA GLN A 814 51.72 -19.80 3.33
C GLN A 814 52.61 -18.95 4.25
N VAL A 815 53.16 -17.86 3.75
CA VAL A 815 54.14 -17.04 4.48
C VAL A 815 53.50 -15.74 4.92
N ARG A 816 53.54 -15.54 6.24
CA ARG A 816 53.20 -14.29 6.93
C ARG A 816 54.50 -13.56 7.29
N ASP A 817 55.00 -12.69 6.41
CA ASP A 817 56.25 -11.95 6.65
C ASP A 817 56.16 -10.97 7.82
N GLY A 818 57.31 -10.53 8.36
CA GLY A 818 57.44 -9.51 9.44
C GLY A 818 56.72 -8.18 9.15
N THR A 819 56.23 -8.02 7.93
CA THR A 819 55.68 -6.82 7.31
C THR A 819 54.18 -6.87 7.01
N GLY A 820 53.45 -7.90 7.43
CA GLY A 820 51.99 -7.81 7.63
C GLY A 820 51.08 -8.21 6.46
N SER A 821 51.59 -8.93 5.45
CA SER A 821 50.74 -9.40 4.34
C SER A 821 49.80 -10.52 4.80
N VAL A 822 48.54 -10.18 5.15
CA VAL A 822 47.49 -11.14 5.51
C VAL A 822 46.33 -11.04 4.50
N PRO A 823 45.94 -12.14 3.84
CA PRO A 823 44.86 -12.13 2.87
C PRO A 823 43.49 -11.78 3.48
N PHE A 824 42.65 -11.07 2.74
CA PHE A 824 41.24 -10.82 3.04
C PHE A 824 40.40 -10.75 1.76
N LEU A 825 39.08 -10.96 1.89
CA LEU A 825 38.14 -10.92 0.77
C LEU A 825 37.57 -9.53 0.58
N ALA A 826 37.41 -9.13 -0.68
CA ALA A 826 36.84 -7.85 -1.04
C ALA A 826 35.95 -7.91 -2.28
N ILE A 827 34.72 -7.39 -2.17
CA ILE A 827 33.70 -7.34 -3.23
C ILE A 827 33.21 -5.89 -3.37
N GLY A 828 32.97 -5.41 -4.59
CA GLY A 828 32.51 -4.05 -4.86
C GLY A 828 33.60 -3.09 -5.35
N SER A 829 33.35 -1.78 -5.39
CA SER A 829 34.21 -0.79 -6.07
C SER A 829 35.17 -0.02 -5.13
N GLY A 830 35.45 -0.54 -3.94
CA GLY A 830 35.86 0.29 -2.80
C GLY A 830 37.33 0.44 -2.40
N SER A 831 38.32 -0.13 -3.10
CA SER A 831 39.72 0.10 -2.70
C SER A 831 40.37 1.24 -3.48
N ASN A 832 40.73 2.33 -2.79
CA ASN A 832 41.40 3.50 -3.37
C ASN A 832 42.93 3.45 -3.21
N ALA A 833 43.46 2.41 -2.54
CA ALA A 833 44.87 2.30 -2.17
C ALA A 833 45.55 1.12 -2.90
N ILE A 834 45.13 0.82 -4.13
CA ILE A 834 45.77 -0.22 -4.93
C ILE A 834 46.86 0.44 -5.78
N PRO A 835 48.16 0.21 -5.47
CA PRO A 835 49.23 0.83 -6.21
C PRO A 835 49.30 0.26 -7.63
N THR A 836 49.62 1.11 -8.61
CA THR A 836 49.98 0.69 -9.96
C THR A 836 51.32 -0.04 -9.90
N ASN A 837 51.27 -1.33 -9.57
CA ASN A 837 52.44 -2.19 -9.51
C ASN A 837 52.27 -3.39 -10.44
N THR A 838 53.38 -3.84 -11.01
CA THR A 838 53.46 -5.01 -11.88
C THR A 838 53.84 -6.28 -11.09
N ASN A 839 53.78 -6.23 -9.75
CA ASN A 839 54.22 -7.32 -8.87
C ASN A 839 53.05 -8.18 -8.38
N PHE A 840 51.83 -7.69 -8.51
CA PHE A 840 50.58 -8.33 -8.09
C PHE A 840 49.60 -8.39 -9.26
N ALA A 841 48.40 -8.95 -9.08
CA ALA A 841 47.39 -9.04 -10.14
C ALA A 841 46.69 -7.70 -10.46
N ASN A 842 47.34 -6.57 -10.15
CA ASN A 842 46.82 -5.21 -10.22
C ASN A 842 46.63 -4.70 -11.67
N GLU A 843 47.24 -5.36 -12.67
CA GLU A 843 47.21 -4.94 -14.08
C GLU A 843 45.84 -5.16 -14.78
N ASN A 844 44.95 -5.97 -14.18
CA ASN A 844 43.61 -6.18 -14.72
C ASN A 844 42.62 -5.25 -14.04
N ASN A 845 42.32 -4.12 -14.70
CA ASN A 845 41.24 -3.17 -14.42
C ASN A 845 40.35 -3.58 -13.24
N LEU A 846 40.48 -2.85 -12.12
CA LEU A 846 39.64 -2.97 -10.93
C LEU A 846 38.21 -2.52 -11.26
N GLN A 847 37.50 -3.36 -12.00
CA GLN A 847 36.17 -3.05 -12.54
C GLN A 847 35.11 -3.07 -11.44
N ILE A 848 34.12 -2.21 -11.60
CA ILE A 848 32.97 -2.09 -10.70
C ILE A 848 32.18 -3.42 -10.69
N PHE A 849 31.72 -3.83 -9.52
CA PHE A 849 30.70 -4.87 -9.38
C PHE A 849 29.33 -4.20 -9.24
N THR A 850 28.40 -4.52 -10.14
CA THR A 850 27.03 -3.93 -10.17
C THR A 850 25.93 -4.99 -10.04
N GLY A 851 26.31 -6.22 -9.66
CA GLY A 851 25.39 -7.33 -9.46
C GLY A 851 24.89 -7.44 -8.02
N ARG A 852 24.28 -8.60 -7.75
CA ARG A 852 23.92 -9.08 -6.42
C ARG A 852 24.77 -10.29 -6.07
N VAL A 853 25.15 -10.42 -4.81
CA VAL A 853 25.89 -11.59 -4.29
C VAL A 853 25.29 -12.05 -2.96
N GLY A 854 25.22 -13.35 -2.74
CA GLY A 854 24.78 -13.96 -1.49
C GLY A 854 25.45 -15.31 -1.26
N GLN A 855 25.22 -15.92 -0.09
CA GLN A 855 25.79 -17.23 0.26
C GLN A 855 27.33 -17.29 0.09
N ILE A 856 28.04 -16.26 0.56
CA ILE A 856 29.49 -16.16 0.42
C ILE A 856 30.15 -17.03 1.49
N ARG A 857 30.99 -17.97 1.10
CA ARG A 857 31.63 -18.91 2.03
C ARG A 857 33.12 -19.05 1.79
N TRP A 858 33.86 -19.22 2.88
CA TRP A 858 35.30 -19.50 2.87
C TRP A 858 35.62 -20.80 3.62
N TRP A 859 36.21 -21.74 2.91
CA TRP A 859 36.62 -23.05 3.43
C TRP A 859 38.15 -23.15 3.46
N THR A 860 38.72 -23.66 4.55
CA THR A 860 40.14 -24.11 4.61
C THR A 860 40.30 -25.54 4.08
N LYS A 861 39.43 -25.94 3.15
CA LYS A 861 39.40 -27.23 2.46
C LYS A 861 39.26 -26.97 0.96
N ALA A 862 39.90 -27.79 0.12
CA ALA A 862 39.54 -27.87 -1.29
C ALA A 862 38.28 -28.74 -1.43
N LEU A 863 37.11 -28.13 -1.67
CA LEU A 863 35.87 -28.87 -1.85
C LEU A 863 35.94 -29.77 -3.08
N SER A 864 35.44 -30.99 -2.97
CA SER A 864 35.28 -31.87 -4.13
C SER A 864 34.21 -31.31 -5.08
N VAL A 865 34.21 -31.78 -6.32
CA VAL A 865 33.17 -31.38 -7.30
C VAL A 865 31.79 -31.85 -6.84
N ASP A 866 31.70 -33.02 -6.18
CA ASP A 866 30.44 -33.57 -5.67
C ASP A 866 29.88 -32.76 -4.50
N GLU A 867 30.73 -32.37 -3.54
CA GLU A 867 30.33 -31.51 -2.41
C GLU A 867 29.78 -30.18 -2.91
N TRP A 868 30.54 -29.51 -3.78
CA TRP A 868 30.11 -28.24 -4.37
C TRP A 868 28.85 -28.40 -5.24
N SER A 869 28.71 -29.49 -6.00
CA SER A 869 27.51 -29.74 -6.81
C SER A 869 26.25 -29.89 -5.96
N GLU A 870 26.35 -30.38 -4.72
CA GLU A 870 25.22 -30.37 -3.78
C GLU A 870 24.91 -28.98 -3.23
N HIS A 871 25.92 -28.14 -3.00
CA HIS A 871 25.69 -26.71 -2.67
C HIS A 871 25.04 -25.94 -3.83
N VAL A 872 25.24 -26.39 -5.08
CA VAL A 872 24.54 -25.85 -6.26
C VAL A 872 23.07 -26.28 -6.26
N ARG A 873 22.75 -27.54 -5.91
CA ARG A 873 21.35 -28.04 -5.83
C ARG A 873 20.57 -27.41 -4.70
N ASP A 874 21.21 -27.26 -3.55
CA ASP A 874 20.63 -26.65 -2.37
C ASP A 874 21.57 -25.58 -1.85
N TYR A 875 21.15 -24.33 -2.05
CA TYR A 875 21.91 -23.17 -1.64
C TYR A 875 22.10 -23.11 -0.12
N LYS A 876 21.25 -23.78 0.68
CA LYS A 876 21.39 -23.88 2.14
C LYS A 876 22.29 -25.03 2.56
N SER A 877 22.57 -25.97 1.66
CA SER A 877 23.42 -27.10 1.95
C SER A 877 24.85 -26.62 2.20
N LEU A 878 25.41 -27.13 3.29
CA LEU A 878 26.82 -27.07 3.63
C LEU A 878 27.41 -28.50 3.63
N GLY A 879 26.82 -29.39 2.82
CA GLY A 879 27.14 -30.80 2.77
C GLY A 879 28.61 -31.09 2.41
N VAL A 880 29.29 -31.82 3.28
CA VAL A 880 30.68 -32.25 3.09
C VAL A 880 30.82 -33.76 3.31
N SER A 881 31.85 -34.35 2.73
CA SER A 881 32.13 -35.78 2.78
C SER A 881 32.37 -36.31 4.20
N ASN A 882 32.99 -35.51 5.06
CA ASN A 882 33.18 -35.86 6.47
C ASN A 882 32.85 -34.68 7.41
N PRO A 883 31.58 -34.55 7.84
CA PRO A 883 31.15 -33.42 8.65
C PRO A 883 31.80 -33.38 10.03
N LYS A 884 32.27 -34.51 10.58
CA LYS A 884 33.01 -34.53 11.85
C LYS A 884 34.36 -33.81 11.78
N VAL A 885 34.95 -33.77 10.58
CA VAL A 885 36.25 -33.15 10.33
C VAL A 885 36.08 -31.71 9.85
N ASN A 886 35.05 -31.44 9.05
CA ASN A 886 34.94 -30.19 8.29
C ASN A 886 34.02 -29.12 8.90
N PHE A 887 33.47 -29.35 10.10
CA PHE A 887 32.61 -28.40 10.82
C PHE A 887 33.06 -28.11 12.25
N ASN A 888 32.54 -27.00 12.80
CA ASN A 888 32.94 -26.44 14.09
C ASN A 888 32.25 -27.08 15.32
N PHE A 889 31.51 -28.19 15.16
CA PHE A 889 30.70 -28.78 16.22
C PHE A 889 31.42 -29.81 17.09
N ASP A 890 32.60 -30.29 16.66
CA ASP A 890 33.41 -31.22 17.46
C ASP A 890 34.39 -30.43 18.34
N THR A 891 34.19 -30.47 19.66
CA THR A 891 34.98 -29.73 20.66
C THR A 891 36.15 -30.54 21.22
N THR A 892 36.39 -31.75 20.70
CA THR A 892 37.50 -32.60 21.12
C THR A 892 38.84 -32.13 20.55
N VAL A 893 39.95 -32.49 21.22
CA VAL A 893 41.34 -32.09 20.87
C VAL A 893 41.75 -32.55 19.46
N SER A 894 40.95 -33.38 18.78
CA SER A 894 41.19 -33.89 17.43
C SER A 894 40.61 -33.04 16.28
N GLY A 895 40.14 -31.82 16.53
CA GLY A 895 39.62 -30.93 15.47
C GLY A 895 40.57 -30.80 14.27
N SER A 896 40.05 -30.66 13.05
CA SER A 896 40.87 -30.52 11.84
C SER A 896 40.89 -29.08 11.33
N PHE A 897 42.02 -28.66 10.77
CA PHE A 897 42.15 -27.37 10.11
C PHE A 897 41.24 -27.19 8.90
N GLU A 898 40.84 -28.28 8.23
CA GLU A 898 40.05 -28.27 7.00
C GLU A 898 38.56 -28.04 7.29
N ARG A 899 38.09 -26.79 7.42
CA ARG A 899 36.71 -26.49 7.85
C ARG A 899 36.15 -25.18 7.29
N LEU A 900 34.86 -24.94 7.51
CA LEU A 900 34.19 -23.67 7.20
C LEU A 900 34.67 -22.57 8.18
N ARG A 901 35.25 -21.50 7.63
CA ARG A 901 35.80 -20.36 8.41
C ARG A 901 34.93 -19.13 8.40
N GLY A 902 34.19 -18.90 7.32
CA GLY A 902 33.27 -17.78 7.19
C GLY A 902 32.08 -18.18 6.35
N ASP A 903 30.90 -17.82 6.80
CA ASP A 903 29.64 -17.99 6.07
C ASP A 903 28.82 -16.71 6.16
N TRP A 904 28.85 -15.91 5.10
CA TRP A 904 28.11 -14.67 4.96
C TRP A 904 26.92 -14.91 4.02
N SER A 905 25.89 -15.56 4.56
CA SER A 905 24.67 -15.90 3.82
C SER A 905 23.83 -14.67 3.42
N THR A 906 23.94 -13.58 4.19
CA THR A 906 23.14 -12.34 4.13
C THR A 906 21.69 -12.46 4.62
N ASP A 907 21.31 -13.60 5.18
CA ASP A 907 19.98 -13.85 5.78
C ASP A 907 19.87 -13.22 7.18
N GLN A 908 20.03 -11.89 7.27
CA GLN A 908 20.13 -11.13 8.53
C GLN A 908 18.97 -10.14 8.72
N PRO A 909 18.60 -9.79 9.96
CA PRO A 909 17.50 -8.86 10.23
C PRO A 909 17.85 -7.42 9.82
N THR A 910 19.12 -7.03 9.91
CA THR A 910 19.59 -5.69 9.54
C THR A 910 19.80 -5.62 8.03
N ILE A 911 18.80 -5.09 7.31
CA ILE A 911 18.80 -5.01 5.84
C ILE A 911 19.11 -3.60 5.30
N GLN A 912 19.08 -2.59 6.18
CA GLN A 912 19.32 -1.18 5.85
C GLN A 912 20.70 -0.71 6.28
N THR A 913 21.30 0.16 5.47
CA THR A 913 22.56 0.84 5.79
C THR A 913 22.36 1.97 6.78
N THR A 914 23.42 2.31 7.52
CA THR A 914 23.44 3.49 8.39
C THR A 914 23.43 4.79 7.58
N ASN A 915 23.30 5.93 8.26
CA ASN A 915 23.46 7.26 7.64
C ASN A 915 24.85 7.47 7.00
N ALA A 916 25.85 6.68 7.39
CA ALA A 916 27.20 6.68 6.79
C ALA A 916 27.35 5.70 5.61
N GLY A 917 26.27 5.01 5.20
CA GLY A 917 26.33 4.02 4.13
C GLY A 917 27.08 2.74 4.51
N THR A 918 27.11 2.39 5.81
CA THR A 918 27.76 1.19 6.33
C THR A 918 26.74 0.10 6.68
N LEU A 919 27.17 -1.17 6.59
CA LEU A 919 26.39 -2.35 6.99
C LEU A 919 27.35 -3.42 7.52
N GLU A 920 27.06 -4.03 8.66
CA GLU A 920 27.76 -5.25 9.08
C GLU A 920 27.09 -6.49 8.46
N VAL A 921 27.89 -7.39 7.90
CA VAL A 921 27.40 -8.65 7.32
C VAL A 921 27.73 -9.79 8.28
N PHE A 922 26.68 -10.41 8.82
CA PHE A 922 26.81 -11.44 9.84
C PHE A 922 27.50 -12.71 9.32
N ASP A 923 28.22 -13.37 10.22
CA ASP A 923 28.90 -14.66 9.97
C ASP A 923 28.10 -15.76 10.67
N PHE A 924 27.64 -16.73 9.88
CA PHE A 924 26.85 -17.87 10.31
C PHE A 924 27.70 -19.12 10.58
N SER A 925 29.02 -19.04 10.34
CA SER A 925 29.94 -20.16 10.60
C SER A 925 30.28 -20.37 12.08
N GLN A 926 29.81 -19.46 12.95
CA GLN A 926 30.07 -19.40 14.41
C GLN A 926 31.54 -19.10 14.77
N ASN A 927 32.35 -18.58 13.83
CA ASN A 927 33.72 -18.15 14.08
C ASN A 927 33.84 -16.67 14.49
N ASN A 928 32.71 -15.96 14.60
CA ASN A 928 32.64 -14.52 14.86
C ASN A 928 33.41 -13.70 13.81
N PHE A 929 33.35 -14.16 12.55
CA PHE A 929 34.13 -13.63 11.44
C PHE A 929 33.30 -12.64 10.60
N HIS A 930 32.64 -11.68 11.25
CA HIS A 930 31.74 -10.71 10.61
C HIS A 930 32.44 -9.85 9.56
N ALA A 931 31.81 -9.67 8.40
CA ALA A 931 32.34 -8.81 7.35
C ALA A 931 31.78 -7.39 7.47
N THR A 932 32.55 -6.42 6.95
CA THR A 932 32.21 -5.00 7.03
C THR A 932 31.85 -4.47 5.65
N GLY A 933 30.67 -3.86 5.55
CA GLY A 933 30.13 -3.19 4.37
C GLY A 933 30.22 -1.67 4.51
N SER A 934 30.61 -0.99 3.44
CA SER A 934 30.75 0.47 3.37
C SER A 934 30.46 0.98 1.96
N ARG A 935 30.35 2.30 1.79
CA ARG A 935 30.11 2.98 0.50
C ARG A 935 28.81 2.57 -0.21
N PHE A 936 27.85 2.07 0.55
CA PHE A 936 26.48 1.92 0.06
C PHE A 936 25.74 3.24 0.19
N PRO A 937 24.61 3.45 -0.53
CA PRO A 937 23.78 4.63 -0.31
C PRO A 937 23.30 4.70 1.15
N ALA A 938 23.27 5.90 1.73
CA ALA A 938 22.85 6.11 3.11
C ALA A 938 21.38 5.74 3.31
N SER A 939 21.06 5.13 4.47
CA SER A 939 19.68 4.79 4.87
C SER A 939 18.90 3.99 3.82
N SER A 940 19.57 3.12 3.07
CA SER A 940 18.99 2.37 1.96
C SER A 940 18.95 0.88 2.25
N THR A 941 17.89 0.19 1.79
CA THR A 941 17.78 -1.26 1.87
C THR A 941 18.63 -1.89 0.77
N ILE A 942 19.72 -2.55 1.15
CA ILE A 942 20.67 -3.15 0.20
C ILE A 942 20.68 -4.68 0.22
N VAL A 943 20.15 -5.29 1.28
CA VAL A 943 19.89 -6.73 1.34
C VAL A 943 18.50 -6.94 0.74
N LEU A 944 18.45 -7.56 -0.44
CA LEU A 944 17.22 -7.71 -1.22
C LEU A 944 16.76 -9.17 -1.22
N PRO A 945 15.44 -9.42 -1.22
CA PRO A 945 14.90 -10.76 -1.34
C PRO A 945 15.19 -11.35 -2.72
N GLN A 946 15.59 -12.62 -2.76
CA GLN A 946 15.81 -13.43 -3.95
C GLN A 946 15.10 -14.77 -3.76
N ARG A 947 14.28 -15.16 -4.74
CA ARG A 947 13.70 -16.50 -4.76
C ARG A 947 14.77 -17.51 -5.20
N PHE A 948 14.98 -18.54 -4.39
CA PHE A 948 15.82 -19.68 -4.68
C PHE A 948 14.95 -20.93 -4.82
N TYR A 949 15.29 -21.76 -5.81
CA TYR A 949 14.71 -23.09 -5.98
C TYR A 949 15.78 -24.11 -5.59
N TYR A 950 15.41 -25.08 -4.76
CA TYR A 950 16.34 -26.08 -4.27
C TYR A 950 15.69 -27.45 -4.13
N SER A 951 16.51 -28.50 -4.11
CA SER A 951 16.05 -29.82 -3.72
C SER A 951 16.93 -30.43 -2.65
N PHE A 952 16.31 -31.10 -1.69
CA PHE A 952 16.99 -31.77 -0.59
C PHE A 952 16.47 -33.21 -0.48
N LEU A 953 17.24 -34.06 0.19
CA LEU A 953 16.80 -35.43 0.48
C LEU A 953 15.60 -35.37 1.43
N SER A 954 14.50 -36.02 1.06
CA SER A 954 13.32 -36.05 1.93
C SER A 954 13.69 -36.69 3.28
N PRO A 955 13.37 -36.04 4.42
CA PRO A 955 13.52 -36.63 5.74
C PRO A 955 12.66 -37.88 5.91
N SER A 956 11.62 -38.05 5.09
CA SER A 956 10.69 -39.17 5.06
C SER A 956 11.05 -40.17 3.94
N PHE A 957 12.34 -40.49 3.80
CA PHE A 957 12.84 -41.44 2.80
C PHE A 957 12.32 -42.88 2.98
N ASP A 958 11.75 -43.18 4.15
CA ASP A 958 11.14 -44.45 4.53
C ASP A 958 9.66 -44.58 4.11
N GLU A 959 9.07 -43.53 3.52
CA GLU A 959 7.65 -43.51 3.13
C GLU A 959 7.42 -43.76 1.62
N GLY A 960 6.48 -44.66 1.30
CA GLY A 960 6.07 -45.00 -0.08
C GLY A 960 5.15 -43.96 -0.73
N VAL A 961 5.66 -42.74 -0.98
CA VAL A 961 4.93 -41.63 -1.63
C VAL A 961 5.07 -41.72 -3.15
N THR A 962 4.07 -41.32 -3.94
CA THR A 962 4.20 -41.15 -5.40
C THR A 962 3.61 -39.81 -5.84
N ALA A 963 4.14 -39.23 -6.93
CA ALA A 963 3.57 -38.08 -7.61
C ALA A 963 2.86 -38.47 -8.93
N GLU A 964 3.04 -39.72 -9.37
CA GLU A 964 2.38 -40.24 -10.57
C GLU A 964 1.11 -41.00 -10.22
N LYS A 965 0.10 -40.77 -11.06
CA LYS A 965 -1.22 -41.40 -11.01
C LYS A 965 -1.07 -42.91 -11.24
N VAL A 966 -1.64 -43.73 -10.35
CA VAL A 966 -1.84 -45.16 -10.61
C VAL A 966 -2.96 -45.35 -11.63
#